data_AF-A0A2T8I4U3-F1
#
_entry.id   AF-A0A2T8I4U3-F1
#
_cell.length_a   1.000
_cell.length_b   1.000
_cell.length_c   1.000
_cell.angle_alpha   90.00
_cell.angle_beta   90.00
_cell.angle_gamma   90.00
#
_symmetry.space_group_name_H-M   'P 1'
#
loop_
_entity.id
_entity.type
_entity.pdbx_description
1 polymer ?
#
loop_
_entity_poly.entity_id
_entity_poly.type
_entity_poly.pdbx_seq_one_letter_code
_entity_poly.pdbx_strand_id
1 'polypeptide(L)'
;MGAHGAAGPLALPPPPLSIDTRGRDGAIGEPDDDGGEPLSPTARMFHDFYIVAVVGLGTPIDFHPARAGLEVTLVRHPRFSSIRVMDGPEPRWVRTVVNLDDHIIVPDLDRAAVSADPDRALEDYVASLSTLPMDQSRPLWELHVLDFPTSEAASAVAFRIHHALGDGASLVSLLLACTRSAADPKAPPAMPSSAPGARRRARPVYGAPPRPAWSAGVLALAAWALSWALLAWHTAVDVARFVAMALQLVRDPPTLFTGVKGVESRRKRFVMRTLSLDDVKLVKHALGCTVNDVLVGVTSAALSRYHFRKLGNDNDTNRSTCFRSVLFVNLRPTSGIQQLAKMMESGNKHNDLKWGNRLGYIVLPFEIVKHDDPLDYVRNAKKTVDRKKHSFEAIATHVIAETVTKLFGIEVSTGLFHRMISGTTVLFSNMIGPAEPIEFYGHPVAYIAPSNFGHPSALTIHWQSYMDTIKIILAVDDAQFLDSHDLLNDFAESLEMIRKATSRAQVLKGGGGAAAGAPEGIPMAEARVAGSLPVANVQVLAEAWNGGVDDQQQVPERYLSKDPSSEEVVAGDDGARAIPVIDLRKLQDPQSSSEECAKLASACLNWGFFQLVNHGLPEEVTGSLMNDVVEFFKQPLEDKKECAQQADSLEGYGQAFVVSDDQKLDWADMLYLQVHPTESRDLRFWPTRPASFRHSVDVYSSEARQLSYRLLEFMARGVGAEPASLRATFEGQTQGMRVNYYPPCRQQADRVLGLAAHTDAGGLTLLQQQNHDVQGLQVKKDGRWFAVKALEGAFIVNVGDVLEILSNGKFASVEHRAVTHPTKKRISVALFHYPCQDMVVGPLPEFMEGDEVRYGSTNYQDFLKQYFTEKLDGRKHLERLKLEQ
;
A
#
# COMPACT_ATOMS: atom_id res chain seq x y z
N MET A 1 -50.92 15.45 55.22
CA MET A 1 -52.13 15.02 54.47
C MET A 1 -52.24 15.87 53.21
N GLY A 2 -52.32 15.24 52.03
CA GLY A 2 -52.77 15.78 50.73
C GLY A 2 -51.86 16.82 50.05
N ALA A 3 -51.04 16.47 49.05
CA ALA A 3 -51.35 16.13 47.65
C ALA A 3 -51.00 17.31 46.71
N HIS A 4 -49.81 17.23 46.08
CA HIS A 4 -49.39 18.07 44.96
C HIS A 4 -50.02 17.56 43.66
N GLY A 5 -50.67 18.47 42.93
CA GLY A 5 -51.28 18.20 41.63
C GLY A 5 -50.24 18.05 40.51
N ALA A 6 -50.42 17.01 39.71
CA ALA A 6 -49.66 16.74 38.50
C ALA A 6 -50.14 17.63 37.34
N ALA A 7 -49.22 18.33 36.68
CA ALA A 7 -49.43 18.91 35.37
C ALA A 7 -49.09 17.83 34.32
N GLY A 8 -50.07 17.46 33.50
CA GLY A 8 -49.92 16.49 32.42
C GLY A 8 -49.12 17.03 31.24
N PRO A 9 -48.52 16.15 30.40
CA PRO A 9 -47.72 16.57 29.25
C PRO A 9 -48.60 17.16 28.14
N LEU A 10 -48.13 18.29 27.58
CA LEU A 10 -48.69 18.97 26.41
C LEU A 10 -48.81 17.99 25.23
N ALA A 11 -50.02 17.86 24.71
CA ALA A 11 -50.33 17.08 23.52
C ALA A 11 -49.67 17.70 22.27
N LEU A 12 -48.97 16.87 21.49
CA LEU A 12 -48.47 17.20 20.16
C LEU A 12 -49.66 17.46 19.20
N PRO A 13 -49.55 18.41 18.26
CA PRO A 13 -50.59 18.65 17.27
C PRO A 13 -50.73 17.47 16.29
N PRO A 14 -51.93 17.21 15.75
CA PRO A 14 -52.16 16.10 14.83
C PRO A 14 -51.46 16.32 13.48
N PRO A 15 -51.07 15.26 12.77
CA PRO A 15 -50.37 15.37 11.49
C PRO A 15 -51.32 15.91 10.40
N PRO A 16 -50.88 16.82 9.51
CA PRO A 16 -51.67 17.19 8.35
C PRO A 16 -51.36 16.22 7.21
N LEU A 17 -52.27 15.29 6.91
CA LEU A 17 -52.26 14.56 5.65
C LEU A 17 -53.69 14.37 5.15
N SER A 18 -54.07 15.19 4.15
CA SER A 18 -54.99 14.77 3.10
C SER A 18 -54.20 14.77 1.79
N ILE A 19 -54.03 13.58 1.22
CA ILE A 19 -53.41 13.37 -0.09
C ILE A 19 -54.33 13.99 -1.15
N ASP A 20 -53.87 15.02 -1.84
CA ASP A 20 -54.52 15.54 -3.05
C ASP A 20 -53.78 15.02 -4.29
N THR A 21 -54.38 14.02 -4.93
CA THR A 21 -53.98 13.52 -6.24
C THR A 21 -54.76 14.27 -7.32
N ARG A 22 -54.35 15.52 -7.64
CA ARG A 22 -54.69 16.19 -8.92
C ARG A 22 -53.89 17.47 -9.16
N GLY A 23 -52.89 17.35 -10.04
CA GLY A 23 -52.62 18.31 -11.12
C GLY A 23 -51.80 19.56 -10.80
N ARG A 24 -50.54 19.58 -11.30
CA ARG A 24 -50.10 20.59 -12.29
C ARG A 24 -48.79 20.15 -12.97
N ASP A 25 -48.84 20.23 -14.29
CA ASP A 25 -47.87 19.71 -15.26
C ASP A 25 -46.47 20.32 -15.16
N GLY A 26 -45.45 19.47 -15.29
CA GLY A 26 -44.04 19.86 -15.33
C GLY A 26 -43.05 18.70 -15.41
N ALA A 27 -43.25 17.78 -16.35
CA ALA A 27 -42.28 16.83 -16.93
C ALA A 27 -41.14 16.28 -16.04
N ILE A 28 -41.41 15.23 -15.24
CA ILE A 28 -40.51 14.07 -15.01
C ILE A 28 -41.42 12.84 -14.87
N GLY A 29 -41.06 11.73 -15.54
CA GLY A 29 -41.92 10.59 -15.85
C GLY A 29 -42.74 10.00 -14.69
N GLU A 30 -43.93 9.49 -15.04
CA GLU A 30 -44.85 8.78 -14.15
C GLU A 30 -44.17 7.62 -13.42
N PRO A 31 -44.48 7.38 -12.13
CA PRO A 31 -44.07 6.17 -11.44
C PRO A 31 -44.96 5.01 -11.92
N ASP A 32 -44.35 4.01 -12.56
CA ASP A 32 -45.02 2.73 -12.87
C ASP A 32 -45.70 2.17 -11.61
N ASP A 33 -46.98 1.83 -11.79
CA ASP A 33 -47.83 1.07 -10.91
C ASP A 33 -47.30 -0.37 -10.80
N ASP A 34 -46.46 -0.65 -9.80
CA ASP A 34 -46.16 -2.02 -9.38
C ASP A 34 -45.81 -2.02 -7.88
N GLY A 35 -46.58 -2.75 -7.08
CA GLY A 35 -46.58 -2.66 -5.62
C GLY A 35 -45.27 -3.00 -4.92
N GLY A 36 -44.34 -2.04 -4.84
CA GLY A 36 -43.16 -1.93 -3.96
C GLY A 36 -42.21 -3.14 -3.87
N GLU A 37 -40.89 -2.91 -3.93
CA GLU A 37 -39.92 -4.02 -3.80
C GLU A 37 -39.90 -4.60 -2.37
N PRO A 38 -39.97 -5.93 -2.18
CA PRO A 38 -39.98 -6.52 -0.84
C PRO A 38 -38.69 -6.25 -0.06
N LEU A 39 -38.79 -6.07 1.26
CA LEU A 39 -37.61 -5.97 2.11
C LEU A 39 -36.86 -7.31 2.18
N SER A 40 -35.52 -7.27 2.15
CA SER A 40 -34.72 -8.46 2.41
C SER A 40 -34.91 -8.95 3.85
N PRO A 41 -34.75 -10.27 4.13
CA PRO A 41 -34.83 -10.81 5.49
C PRO A 41 -34.02 -9.99 6.50
N THR A 42 -32.76 -9.68 6.19
CA THR A 42 -31.89 -8.87 7.03
C THR A 42 -32.39 -7.44 7.23
N ALA A 43 -32.92 -6.79 6.19
CA ALA A 43 -33.49 -5.44 6.29
C ALA A 43 -34.72 -5.37 7.21
N ARG A 44 -35.46 -6.48 7.32
CA ARG A 44 -36.61 -6.62 8.23
C ARG A 44 -36.19 -6.86 9.69
N MET A 45 -34.98 -7.41 9.91
CA MET A 45 -34.47 -7.71 11.25
C MET A 45 -33.88 -6.48 11.96
N PHE A 46 -33.36 -5.52 11.20
CA PHE A 46 -32.80 -4.28 11.72
C PHE A 46 -33.91 -3.27 12.02
N HIS A 47 -34.38 -3.23 13.28
CA HIS A 47 -35.38 -2.27 13.71
C HIS A 47 -34.77 -0.89 13.99
N ASP A 48 -33.76 -0.84 14.87
CA ASP A 48 -33.05 0.37 15.30
C ASP A 48 -31.53 0.21 15.17
N PHE A 49 -31.07 -0.40 14.07
CA PHE A 49 -29.66 -0.53 13.78
C PHE A 49 -29.26 0.53 12.75
N TYR A 50 -28.35 1.42 13.13
CA TYR A 50 -27.89 2.53 12.32
C TYR A 50 -26.39 2.46 12.08
N ILE A 51 -25.97 3.07 10.99
CA ILE A 51 -24.59 3.26 10.58
C ILE A 51 -24.30 4.75 10.66
N VAL A 52 -23.14 5.09 11.19
CA VAL A 52 -22.61 6.45 11.17
C VAL A 52 -21.28 6.45 10.44
N ALA A 53 -21.15 7.26 9.40
CA ALA A 53 -19.92 7.37 8.63
C ALA A 53 -19.46 8.83 8.63
N VAL A 54 -18.39 9.10 9.37
CA VAL A 54 -17.75 10.42 9.40
C VAL A 54 -16.73 10.49 8.27
N VAL A 55 -16.81 11.52 7.45
CA VAL A 55 -15.88 11.79 6.34
C VAL A 55 -15.25 13.16 6.61
N GLY A 56 -13.94 13.18 6.83
CA GLY A 56 -13.18 14.42 6.96
C GLY A 56 -12.82 14.96 5.59
N LEU A 57 -13.01 16.27 5.39
CA LEU A 57 -12.74 16.97 4.15
C LEU A 57 -11.52 17.90 4.31
N GLY A 58 -10.65 17.94 3.31
CA GLY A 58 -9.45 18.79 3.27
C GLY A 58 -9.73 20.27 3.04
N THR A 59 -10.98 20.63 2.75
CA THR A 59 -11.45 22.01 2.57
C THR A 59 -12.74 22.26 3.37
N PRO A 60 -13.09 23.51 3.67
CA PRO A 60 -14.44 23.87 4.08
C PRO A 60 -15.46 23.36 3.06
N ILE A 61 -16.67 23.05 3.51
CA ILE A 61 -17.70 22.47 2.65
C ILE A 61 -18.48 23.56 1.89
N ASP A 62 -18.46 23.47 0.56
CA ASP A 62 -19.35 24.21 -0.31
C ASP A 62 -20.64 23.42 -0.52
N PHE A 63 -21.74 23.96 0.01
CA PHE A 63 -23.06 23.36 -0.06
C PHE A 63 -23.59 23.22 -1.49
N HIS A 64 -23.22 24.10 -2.41
CA HIS A 64 -23.77 24.08 -3.77
C HIS A 64 -23.35 22.82 -4.57
N PRO A 65 -22.04 22.52 -4.75
CA PRO A 65 -21.61 21.30 -5.43
C PRO A 65 -21.95 20.04 -4.63
N ALA A 66 -21.94 20.10 -3.29
CA ALA A 66 -22.35 18.96 -2.46
C ALA A 66 -23.82 18.61 -2.69
N ARG A 67 -24.73 19.59 -2.68
CA ARG A 67 -26.17 19.39 -2.93
C ARG A 67 -26.42 18.84 -4.33
N ALA A 68 -25.85 19.47 -5.35
CA ALA A 68 -25.97 19.01 -6.74
C ALA A 68 -25.48 17.56 -6.91
N GLY A 69 -24.38 17.21 -6.22
CA GLY A 69 -23.86 15.87 -6.14
C GLY A 69 -24.84 14.85 -5.56
N LEU A 70 -25.46 15.16 -4.43
CA LEU A 70 -26.46 14.30 -3.77
C LEU A 70 -27.71 14.10 -4.64
N GLU A 71 -28.14 15.13 -5.38
CA GLU A 71 -29.27 15.05 -6.31
C GLU A 71 -29.03 14.03 -7.43
N VAL A 72 -27.79 13.95 -7.95
CA VAL A 72 -27.45 13.05 -9.05
C VAL A 72 -27.03 11.64 -8.59
N THR A 73 -26.79 11.42 -7.30
CA THR A 73 -26.41 10.11 -6.73
C THR A 73 -27.50 9.50 -5.85
N LEU A 74 -27.63 9.96 -4.60
CA LEU A 74 -28.50 9.41 -3.56
C LEU A 74 -29.98 9.55 -3.93
N VAL A 75 -30.40 10.73 -4.38
CA VAL A 75 -31.82 11.00 -4.73
C VAL A 75 -32.27 10.14 -5.91
N ARG A 76 -31.39 9.89 -6.89
CA ARG A 76 -31.69 9.02 -8.04
C ARG A 76 -31.77 7.54 -7.65
N HIS A 77 -31.05 7.14 -6.60
CA HIS A 77 -30.96 5.73 -6.24
C HIS A 77 -32.28 5.19 -5.66
N PRO A 78 -32.81 4.06 -6.18
CA PRO A 78 -34.10 3.55 -5.74
C PRO A 78 -34.27 3.31 -4.26
N ARG A 79 -33.22 2.80 -3.60
CA ARG A 79 -33.29 2.51 -2.17
C ARG A 79 -33.23 3.77 -1.29
N PHE A 80 -32.53 4.82 -1.72
CA PHE A 80 -32.36 6.07 -0.95
C PHE A 80 -33.47 7.10 -1.22
N SER A 81 -34.42 6.75 -2.09
CA SER A 81 -35.63 7.51 -2.40
C SER A 81 -36.87 6.64 -2.20
N SER A 82 -36.77 5.68 -1.27
CA SER A 82 -37.88 4.85 -0.85
C SER A 82 -38.04 4.90 0.66
N ILE A 83 -39.28 4.85 1.12
CA ILE A 83 -39.65 4.65 2.52
C ILE A 83 -39.90 3.17 2.80
N ARG A 84 -39.69 2.78 4.05
CA ARG A 84 -39.96 1.43 4.53
C ARG A 84 -41.40 1.35 5.01
N VAL A 85 -42.25 0.61 4.29
CA VAL A 85 -43.63 0.35 4.71
C VAL A 85 -43.68 -1.03 5.37
N MET A 86 -43.97 -1.03 6.67
CA MET A 86 -44.05 -2.25 7.49
C MET A 86 -45.48 -2.77 7.65
N ASP A 87 -46.48 -2.00 7.20
CA ASP A 87 -47.90 -2.35 7.32
C ASP A 87 -48.30 -3.42 6.30
N GLY A 88 -48.71 -4.60 6.78
CA GLY A 88 -49.16 -5.74 5.97
C GLY A 88 -48.32 -7.02 6.16
N PRO A 89 -48.72 -8.15 5.53
CA PRO A 89 -48.03 -9.43 5.67
C PRO A 89 -46.62 -9.44 5.06
N GLU A 90 -46.35 -8.53 4.09
CA GLU A 90 -45.07 -8.41 3.40
C GLU A 90 -44.54 -6.97 3.44
N PRO A 91 -43.55 -6.67 4.30
CA PRO A 91 -42.90 -5.35 4.32
C PRO A 91 -42.21 -5.03 2.99
N ARG A 92 -42.37 -3.80 2.50
CA ARG A 92 -41.88 -3.36 1.18
C ARG A 92 -41.28 -1.95 1.18
N TRP A 93 -40.44 -1.70 0.19
CA TRP A 93 -39.91 -0.39 -0.15
C TRP A 93 -40.86 0.31 -1.11
N VAL A 94 -41.30 1.51 -0.74
CA VAL A 94 -42.19 2.34 -1.57
C VAL A 94 -41.47 3.60 -1.96
N ARG A 95 -41.38 3.87 -3.26
CA ARG A 95 -40.75 5.10 -3.79
C ARG A 95 -41.46 6.33 -3.28
N THR A 96 -40.68 7.36 -2.96
CA THR A 96 -41.19 8.67 -2.55
C THR A 96 -40.35 9.78 -3.18
N VAL A 97 -40.88 10.99 -3.20
CA VAL A 97 -40.14 12.20 -3.59
C VAL A 97 -39.21 12.57 -2.44
N VAL A 98 -37.93 12.80 -2.73
CA VAL A 98 -36.93 13.19 -1.74
C VAL A 98 -36.79 14.71 -1.75
N ASN A 99 -37.04 15.34 -0.60
CA ASN A 99 -36.70 16.73 -0.38
C ASN A 99 -35.33 16.80 0.32
N LEU A 100 -34.28 17.29 -0.35
CA LEU A 100 -32.94 17.29 0.24
C LEU A 100 -32.79 18.14 1.49
N ASP A 101 -33.56 19.22 1.63
CA ASP A 101 -33.47 20.11 2.80
C ASP A 101 -33.95 19.41 4.08
N ASP A 102 -34.74 18.34 3.93
CA ASP A 102 -35.18 17.48 5.02
C ASP A 102 -34.12 16.45 5.45
N HIS A 103 -33.05 16.27 4.66
CA HIS A 103 -31.99 15.29 4.88
C HIS A 103 -30.62 15.92 5.20
N ILE A 104 -30.38 17.17 4.78
CA ILE A 104 -29.15 17.90 5.07
C ILE A 104 -29.32 18.71 6.36
N ILE A 105 -28.59 18.33 7.40
CA ILE A 105 -28.71 18.90 8.75
C ILE A 105 -27.42 19.66 9.07
N VAL A 106 -27.53 20.96 9.32
CA VAL A 106 -26.44 21.77 9.87
C VAL A 106 -26.75 22.02 11.35
N PRO A 107 -26.05 21.38 12.30
CA PRO A 107 -26.32 21.56 13.71
C PRO A 107 -25.87 22.93 14.21
N ASP A 108 -26.67 23.51 15.10
CA ASP A 108 -26.28 24.68 15.88
C ASP A 108 -25.47 24.23 17.10
N LEU A 109 -24.15 24.36 17.02
CA LEU A 109 -23.21 23.96 18.07
C LEU A 109 -22.71 25.19 18.84
N ASP A 110 -22.42 25.00 20.13
CA ASP A 110 -21.82 26.04 20.96
C ASP A 110 -20.43 26.42 20.42
N ARG A 111 -20.32 27.63 19.89
CA ARG A 111 -19.08 28.17 19.31
C ARG A 111 -17.93 28.22 20.31
N ALA A 112 -18.21 28.44 21.59
CA ALA A 112 -17.18 28.48 22.62
C ALA A 112 -16.61 27.07 22.86
N ALA A 113 -17.47 26.06 22.92
CA ALA A 113 -17.06 24.66 23.04
C ALA A 113 -16.29 24.19 21.80
N VAL A 114 -16.78 24.49 20.59
CA VAL A 114 -16.10 24.16 19.32
C VAL A 114 -14.71 24.79 19.25
N SER A 115 -14.58 26.06 19.66
CA SER A 115 -13.28 26.76 19.62
C SER A 115 -12.29 26.22 20.66
N ALA A 116 -12.78 25.68 21.77
CA ALA A 116 -11.94 25.14 22.84
C ALA A 116 -11.36 23.77 22.50
N ASP A 117 -12.18 22.88 21.93
CA ASP A 117 -11.77 21.53 21.51
C ASP A 117 -12.64 21.06 20.32
N PRO A 118 -12.22 21.35 19.08
CA PRO A 118 -13.00 21.02 17.88
C PRO A 118 -13.20 19.53 17.67
N ASP A 119 -12.17 18.71 17.93
CA ASP A 119 -12.25 17.25 17.82
C ASP A 119 -13.26 16.69 18.83
N ARG A 120 -13.25 17.19 20.06
CA ARG A 120 -14.25 16.79 21.07
C ARG A 120 -15.66 17.22 20.69
N ALA A 121 -15.83 18.41 20.13
CA ALA A 121 -17.13 18.89 19.66
C ALA A 121 -17.71 18.01 18.54
N LEU A 122 -16.87 17.59 17.58
CA LEU A 122 -17.23 16.61 16.56
C LEU A 122 -17.67 15.29 17.21
N GLU A 123 -16.86 14.73 18.12
CA GLU A 123 -17.18 13.47 18.80
C GLU A 123 -18.49 13.54 19.59
N ASP A 124 -18.69 14.61 20.36
CA ASP A 124 -19.88 14.77 21.20
C ASP A 124 -21.15 14.90 20.37
N TYR A 125 -21.09 15.61 19.23
CA TYR A 125 -22.20 15.69 18.30
C TYR A 125 -22.50 14.35 17.65
N VAL A 126 -21.50 13.66 17.09
CA VAL A 126 -21.68 12.35 16.45
C VAL A 126 -22.21 11.32 17.46
N ALA A 127 -21.76 11.37 18.71
CA ALA A 127 -22.27 10.53 19.79
C ALA A 127 -23.75 10.83 20.12
N SER A 128 -24.21 12.07 19.99
CA SER A 128 -25.62 12.43 20.22
C SER A 128 -26.57 11.77 19.19
N LEU A 129 -26.10 11.57 17.95
CA LEU A 129 -26.86 10.92 16.88
C LEU A 129 -27.29 9.49 17.25
N SER A 130 -26.57 8.85 18.17
CA SER A 130 -26.92 7.50 18.62
C SER A 130 -28.17 7.43 19.49
N THR A 131 -28.65 8.58 19.99
CA THR A 131 -29.81 8.67 20.88
C THR A 131 -31.00 9.41 20.27
N LEU A 132 -30.78 10.10 19.16
CA LEU A 132 -31.85 10.80 18.46
C LEU A 132 -32.74 9.79 17.72
N PRO A 133 -34.05 10.02 17.59
CA PRO A 133 -34.88 9.24 16.67
C PRO A 133 -34.51 9.56 15.20
N MET A 134 -34.95 8.71 14.27
CA MET A 134 -34.90 8.97 12.82
C MET A 134 -36.33 8.96 12.30
N ASP A 135 -36.69 9.93 11.45
CA ASP A 135 -38.04 10.03 10.89
C ASP A 135 -38.29 8.91 9.87
N GLN A 136 -39.17 7.97 10.22
CA GLN A 136 -39.50 6.82 9.40
C GLN A 136 -40.44 7.17 8.23
N SER A 137 -41.01 8.37 8.19
CA SER A 137 -41.86 8.85 7.09
C SER A 137 -41.07 9.32 5.87
N ARG A 138 -39.74 9.37 5.99
CA ARG A 138 -38.78 9.81 4.97
C ARG A 138 -37.80 8.69 4.64
N PRO A 139 -37.09 8.75 3.50
CA PRO A 139 -35.99 7.83 3.24
C PRO A 139 -34.98 7.83 4.39
N LEU A 140 -34.53 6.65 4.82
CA LEU A 140 -33.87 6.47 6.12
C LEU A 140 -32.36 6.84 6.14
N TRP A 141 -32.03 8.06 5.74
CA TRP A 141 -30.67 8.59 5.75
C TRP A 141 -30.65 10.10 6.04
N GLU A 142 -29.61 10.57 6.71
CA GLU A 142 -29.37 11.98 7.06
C GLU A 142 -27.89 12.31 6.76
N LEU A 143 -27.63 13.52 6.30
CA LEU A 143 -26.28 14.07 6.12
C LEU A 143 -26.11 15.25 7.08
N HIS A 144 -25.24 15.09 8.06
CA HIS A 144 -24.93 16.14 9.02
C HIS A 144 -23.66 16.87 8.60
N VAL A 145 -23.70 18.19 8.50
CA VAL A 145 -22.58 19.01 8.02
C VAL A 145 -21.95 19.77 9.17
N LEU A 146 -20.67 19.54 9.42
CA LEU A 146 -19.89 20.08 10.53
C LEU A 146 -18.78 20.96 9.95
N ASP A 147 -19.13 22.21 9.67
CA ASP A 147 -18.28 23.17 8.97
C ASP A 147 -17.35 23.93 9.93
N PHE A 148 -16.40 23.20 10.52
CA PHE A 148 -15.31 23.75 11.33
C PHE A 148 -14.09 22.83 11.25
N PRO A 149 -12.86 23.38 11.39
CA PRO A 149 -11.64 22.60 11.30
C PRO A 149 -11.44 21.74 12.56
N THR A 150 -10.97 20.52 12.36
CA THR A 150 -10.50 19.59 13.40
C THR A 150 -9.01 19.30 13.23
N SER A 151 -8.42 18.47 14.10
CA SER A 151 -7.00 18.10 14.01
C SER A 151 -6.59 17.44 12.67
N GLU A 152 -7.51 16.74 12.00
CA GLU A 152 -7.23 15.95 10.79
C GLU A 152 -7.96 16.45 9.52
N ALA A 153 -8.85 17.46 9.62
CA ALA A 153 -9.67 17.92 8.49
C ALA A 153 -10.08 19.39 8.61
N ALA A 154 -10.36 20.05 7.49
CA ALA A 154 -10.84 21.44 7.46
C ALA A 154 -12.35 21.56 7.71
N SER A 155 -13.11 20.51 7.40
CA SER A 155 -14.51 20.33 7.78
C SER A 155 -14.84 18.83 7.82
N ALA A 156 -16.01 18.45 8.36
CA ALA A 156 -16.45 17.06 8.36
C ALA A 156 -17.92 16.94 7.97
N VAL A 157 -18.28 15.77 7.40
CA VAL A 157 -19.67 15.37 7.24
C VAL A 157 -19.91 14.03 7.91
N ALA A 158 -21.06 13.86 8.55
CA ALA A 158 -21.47 12.60 9.14
C ALA A 158 -22.74 12.09 8.43
N PHE A 159 -22.61 10.97 7.74
CA PHE A 159 -23.77 10.24 7.23
C PHE A 159 -24.36 9.39 8.33
N ARG A 160 -25.65 9.53 8.59
CA ARG A 160 -26.41 8.65 9.48
C ARG A 160 -27.40 7.86 8.63
N ILE A 161 -27.23 6.55 8.56
CA ILE A 161 -27.95 5.69 7.61
C ILE A 161 -28.54 4.51 8.36
N HIS A 162 -29.82 4.22 8.14
CA HIS A 162 -30.44 3.03 8.71
C HIS A 162 -29.93 1.76 8.00
N HIS A 163 -29.51 0.74 8.76
CA HIS A 163 -28.80 -0.45 8.24
C HIS A 163 -29.67 -1.35 7.32
N ALA A 164 -31.00 -1.13 7.31
CA ALA A 164 -31.90 -1.74 6.32
C ALA A 164 -31.61 -1.33 4.87
N LEU A 165 -30.98 -0.17 4.65
CA LEU A 165 -30.66 0.34 3.31
C LEU A 165 -29.53 -0.42 2.63
N GLY A 166 -28.60 -1.01 3.38
CA GLY A 166 -27.49 -1.77 2.82
C GLY A 166 -26.47 -2.24 3.85
N ASP A 167 -25.60 -3.14 3.41
CA ASP A 167 -24.45 -3.61 4.19
C ASP A 167 -23.20 -2.76 3.91
N GLY A 168 -22.10 -3.04 4.61
CA GLY A 168 -20.84 -2.30 4.45
C GLY A 168 -20.33 -2.25 2.99
N ALA A 169 -20.57 -3.29 2.19
CA ALA A 169 -20.19 -3.30 0.78
C ALA A 169 -21.09 -2.40 -0.09
N SER A 170 -22.39 -2.40 0.19
CA SER A 170 -23.34 -1.46 -0.44
C SER A 170 -22.95 -0.01 -0.10
N LEU A 171 -22.54 0.26 1.14
CA LEU A 171 -22.13 1.60 1.55
C LEU A 171 -20.77 2.04 1.02
N VAL A 172 -19.79 1.14 0.89
CA VAL A 172 -18.56 1.45 0.14
C VAL A 172 -18.90 1.76 -1.31
N SER A 173 -19.85 1.05 -1.91
CA SER A 173 -20.31 1.34 -3.28
C SER A 173 -20.97 2.72 -3.38
N LEU A 174 -21.76 3.11 -2.36
CA LEU A 174 -22.33 4.46 -2.23
C LEU A 174 -21.22 5.51 -2.14
N LEU A 175 -20.25 5.30 -1.26
CA LEU A 175 -19.11 6.21 -1.11
C LEU A 175 -18.38 6.40 -2.44
N LEU A 176 -18.09 5.31 -3.15
CA LEU A 176 -17.45 5.34 -4.47
C LEU A 176 -18.30 6.09 -5.51
N ALA A 177 -19.62 5.95 -5.48
CA ALA A 177 -20.50 6.69 -6.38
C ALA A 177 -20.53 8.20 -6.07
N CYS A 178 -20.44 8.55 -4.78
CA CYS A 178 -20.40 9.94 -4.30
C CYS A 178 -19.01 10.60 -4.40
N THR A 179 -17.98 9.87 -4.85
CA THR A 179 -16.59 10.37 -4.89
C THR A 179 -15.95 10.19 -6.26
N ARG A 180 -14.92 10.98 -6.55
CA ARG A 180 -14.14 10.90 -7.81
C ARG A 180 -12.66 10.81 -7.51
N SER A 181 -11.89 10.26 -8.45
CA SER A 181 -10.43 10.27 -8.33
C SER A 181 -9.93 11.71 -8.32
N ALA A 182 -9.04 12.07 -7.38
CA ALA A 182 -8.44 13.40 -7.39
C ALA A 182 -7.52 13.62 -8.61
N ALA A 183 -7.00 12.54 -9.21
CA ALA A 183 -6.17 12.59 -10.40
C ALA A 183 -6.99 12.74 -11.70
N ASP A 184 -8.22 12.21 -11.72
CA ASP A 184 -9.18 12.38 -12.81
C ASP A 184 -10.60 12.56 -12.24
N PRO A 185 -11.10 13.81 -12.14
CA PRO A 185 -12.41 14.12 -11.58
C PRO A 185 -13.60 13.46 -12.30
N LYS A 186 -13.38 12.81 -13.46
CA LYS A 186 -14.42 12.05 -14.18
C LYS A 186 -14.32 10.55 -13.94
N ALA A 187 -13.24 10.04 -13.36
CA ALA A 187 -13.05 8.62 -13.09
C ALA A 187 -13.58 8.22 -11.71
N PRO A 188 -14.20 7.03 -11.59
CA PRO A 188 -14.54 6.45 -10.28
C PRO A 188 -13.26 6.02 -9.55
N PRO A 189 -13.25 6.02 -8.20
CA PRO A 189 -12.04 5.71 -7.46
C PRO A 189 -11.52 4.28 -7.63
N ALA A 190 -10.20 4.13 -7.64
CA ALA A 190 -9.55 2.83 -7.69
C ALA A 190 -9.64 2.08 -6.33
N MET A 191 -10.07 0.80 -6.37
CA MET A 191 -9.97 -0.13 -5.24
C MET A 191 -8.71 -1.00 -5.35
N PRO A 192 -8.14 -1.50 -4.24
CA PRO A 192 -6.93 -2.32 -4.26
C PRO A 192 -6.97 -3.57 -5.17
N SER A 193 -8.16 -4.13 -5.46
CA SER A 193 -8.32 -5.34 -6.28
C SER A 193 -8.64 -5.08 -7.76
N SER A 194 -8.67 -3.82 -8.22
CA SER A 194 -9.04 -3.45 -9.60
C SER A 194 -7.90 -3.62 -10.62
N ALA A 195 -6.66 -3.84 -10.16
CA ALA A 195 -5.49 -3.88 -11.04
C ALA A 195 -5.63 -4.98 -12.11
N PRO A 196 -5.42 -4.69 -13.42
CA PRO A 196 -5.46 -5.69 -14.47
C PRO A 196 -4.33 -6.70 -14.27
N GLY A 197 -4.65 -7.87 -13.72
CA GLY A 197 -3.68 -8.92 -13.35
C GLY A 197 -4.09 -9.70 -12.10
N ALA A 198 -4.85 -9.07 -11.20
CA ALA A 198 -5.31 -9.68 -9.95
C ALA A 198 -6.28 -10.88 -10.15
N ARG A 199 -6.86 -11.04 -11.35
CA ARG A 199 -7.80 -12.13 -11.68
C ARG A 199 -7.17 -13.53 -11.68
N ARG A 200 -5.84 -13.66 -11.81
CA ARG A 200 -5.18 -14.98 -11.84
C ARG A 200 -4.84 -15.57 -10.47
N ARG A 201 -4.80 -14.77 -9.39
CA ARG A 201 -4.29 -15.20 -8.07
C ARG A 201 -5.32 -15.22 -6.92
N ALA A 202 -6.51 -14.62 -7.07
CA ALA A 202 -7.51 -14.66 -6.01
C ALA A 202 -8.21 -16.03 -5.97
N ARG A 203 -7.69 -16.97 -5.15
CA ARG A 203 -8.53 -18.08 -4.67
C ARG A 203 -9.72 -17.48 -3.92
N PRO A 204 -10.97 -17.92 -4.17
CA PRO A 204 -12.10 -17.49 -3.36
C PRO A 204 -11.79 -17.78 -1.89
N VAL A 205 -12.14 -16.87 -0.97
CA VAL A 205 -12.07 -17.12 0.48
C VAL A 205 -12.81 -18.42 0.85
N TYR A 206 -13.81 -18.78 0.05
CA TYR A 206 -14.57 -20.03 0.08
C TYR A 206 -14.36 -20.82 -1.22
N GLY A 207 -13.11 -21.20 -1.51
CA GLY A 207 -12.74 -21.92 -2.73
C GLY A 207 -12.48 -23.40 -2.47
N ALA A 208 -13.18 -24.27 -3.21
CA ALA A 208 -12.86 -25.69 -3.26
C ALA A 208 -11.37 -25.90 -3.63
N PRO A 209 -10.59 -26.72 -2.90
CA PRO A 209 -9.26 -27.09 -3.36
C PRO A 209 -9.38 -27.81 -4.71
N PRO A 210 -8.64 -27.38 -5.75
CA PRO A 210 -8.74 -27.98 -7.07
C PRO A 210 -8.36 -29.46 -6.98
N ARG A 211 -9.16 -30.32 -7.60
CA ARG A 211 -8.90 -31.76 -7.63
C ARG A 211 -7.56 -31.99 -8.34
N PRO A 212 -6.60 -32.68 -7.72
CA PRO A 212 -5.33 -32.98 -8.38
C PRO A 212 -5.58 -33.86 -9.61
N ALA A 213 -4.76 -33.69 -10.65
CA ALA A 213 -4.83 -34.52 -11.85
C ALA A 213 -4.65 -36.00 -11.49
N TRP A 214 -5.28 -36.89 -12.25
CA TRP A 214 -5.17 -38.35 -12.01
C TRP A 214 -3.71 -38.86 -12.10
N SER A 215 -2.85 -38.12 -12.80
CA SER A 215 -1.40 -38.37 -12.89
C SER A 215 -0.61 -38.01 -11.62
N ALA A 216 -1.20 -37.29 -10.66
CA ALA A 216 -0.53 -36.86 -9.42
C ALA A 216 -0.43 -37.96 -8.35
N GLY A 217 -0.98 -39.16 -8.61
CA GLY A 217 -0.89 -40.33 -7.72
C GLY A 217 -1.92 -40.36 -6.59
N VAL A 218 -2.03 -41.53 -5.94
CA VAL A 218 -3.04 -41.84 -4.92
C VAL A 218 -2.92 -40.95 -3.67
N LEU A 219 -1.68 -40.61 -3.28
CA LEU A 219 -1.41 -39.77 -2.10
C LEU A 219 -1.97 -38.35 -2.27
N ALA A 220 -1.88 -37.77 -3.46
CA ALA A 220 -2.42 -36.45 -3.74
C ALA A 220 -3.96 -36.44 -3.69
N LEU A 221 -4.61 -37.49 -4.22
CA LEU A 221 -6.05 -37.67 -4.14
C LEU A 221 -6.53 -37.89 -2.70
N ALA A 222 -5.79 -38.66 -1.90
CA ALA A 222 -6.10 -38.88 -0.48
C ALA A 222 -5.96 -37.59 0.35
N ALA A 223 -4.90 -36.81 0.14
CA ALA A 223 -4.71 -35.51 0.79
C ALA A 223 -5.83 -34.52 0.41
N TRP A 224 -6.23 -34.50 -0.86
CA TRP A 224 -7.37 -33.71 -1.33
C TRP A 224 -8.68 -34.13 -0.66
N ALA A 225 -8.99 -35.43 -0.60
CA ALA A 225 -10.18 -35.94 0.09
C ALA A 225 -10.18 -35.61 1.60
N LEU A 226 -9.03 -35.74 2.26
CA LEU A 226 -8.87 -35.38 3.67
C LEU A 226 -9.12 -33.89 3.91
N SER A 227 -8.67 -33.02 3.00
CA SER A 227 -8.91 -31.57 3.11
C SER A 227 -10.41 -31.22 3.06
N TRP A 228 -11.20 -31.95 2.26
CA TRP A 228 -12.66 -31.81 2.23
C TRP A 228 -13.33 -32.34 3.49
N ALA A 229 -12.87 -33.48 4.01
CA ALA A 229 -13.38 -34.03 5.27
C ALA A 229 -13.13 -33.05 6.44
N LEU A 230 -11.94 -32.45 6.50
CA LEU A 230 -11.60 -31.42 7.49
C LEU A 230 -12.46 -30.16 7.34
N LEU A 231 -12.66 -29.67 6.11
CA LEU A 231 -13.54 -28.52 5.83
C LEU A 231 -14.98 -28.78 6.28
N ALA A 232 -15.51 -29.98 6.00
CA ALA A 232 -16.85 -30.39 6.42
C ALA A 232 -16.95 -30.47 7.95
N TRP A 233 -15.96 -31.08 8.61
CA TRP A 233 -15.89 -31.17 10.07
C TRP A 233 -15.84 -29.79 10.74
N HIS A 234 -14.95 -28.90 10.29
CA HIS A 234 -14.85 -27.54 10.81
C HIS A 234 -16.14 -26.75 10.64
N THR A 235 -16.78 -26.87 9.47
CA THR A 235 -18.08 -26.26 9.19
C THR A 235 -19.15 -26.79 10.15
N ALA A 236 -19.24 -28.10 10.36
CA ALA A 236 -20.20 -28.70 11.27
C ALA A 236 -20.01 -28.21 12.71
N VAL A 237 -18.76 -28.13 13.18
CA VAL A 237 -18.42 -27.64 14.51
C VAL A 237 -18.78 -26.15 14.67
N ASP A 238 -18.49 -25.31 13.68
CA ASP A 238 -18.84 -23.87 13.75
C ASP A 238 -20.35 -23.65 13.70
N VAL A 239 -21.08 -24.38 12.85
CA VAL A 239 -22.55 -24.33 12.80
C VAL A 239 -23.15 -24.80 14.12
N ALA A 240 -22.66 -25.89 14.71
CA ALA A 240 -23.14 -26.37 16.00
C ALA A 240 -22.92 -25.33 17.11
N ARG A 241 -21.75 -24.67 17.12
CA ARG A 241 -21.48 -23.57 18.07
C ARG A 241 -22.40 -22.37 17.83
N PHE A 242 -22.59 -21.97 16.57
CA PHE A 242 -23.49 -20.89 16.20
C PHE A 242 -24.92 -21.16 16.69
N VAL A 243 -25.44 -22.36 16.45
CA VAL A 243 -26.76 -22.78 16.93
C VAL A 243 -26.81 -22.79 18.46
N ALA A 244 -25.79 -23.34 19.13
CA ALA A 244 -25.73 -23.34 20.59
C ALA A 244 -25.73 -21.92 21.18
N MET A 245 -25.09 -20.95 20.52
CA MET A 245 -25.13 -19.53 20.90
C MET A 245 -26.50 -18.90 20.67
N ALA A 246 -27.11 -19.13 19.51
CA ALA A 246 -28.45 -18.62 19.21
C ALA A 246 -29.51 -19.16 20.19
N LEU A 247 -29.33 -20.41 20.64
CA LEU A 247 -30.13 -21.05 21.69
C LEU A 247 -29.68 -20.73 23.12
N GLN A 248 -28.66 -19.88 23.29
CA GLN A 248 -28.08 -19.45 24.57
C GLN A 248 -27.56 -20.59 25.46
N LEU A 249 -27.20 -21.73 24.89
CA LEU A 249 -26.58 -22.87 25.58
C LEU A 249 -25.11 -22.59 25.94
N VAL A 250 -24.46 -21.62 25.27
CA VAL A 250 -23.07 -21.22 25.53
C VAL A 250 -22.97 -19.69 25.59
N ARG A 251 -22.55 -19.14 26.74
CA ARG A 251 -22.39 -17.70 26.98
C ARG A 251 -20.99 -17.36 27.46
N ASP A 252 -20.53 -16.16 27.12
CA ASP A 252 -19.21 -15.70 27.54
C ASP A 252 -19.22 -15.45 29.05
N PRO A 253 -18.09 -15.68 29.74
CA PRO A 253 -17.94 -15.15 31.09
C PRO A 253 -18.12 -13.62 31.05
N PRO A 254 -18.78 -13.02 32.06
CA PRO A 254 -18.92 -11.57 32.12
C PRO A 254 -17.53 -10.94 32.21
N THR A 255 -17.23 -10.03 31.30
CA THR A 255 -15.99 -9.25 31.26
C THR A 255 -16.29 -7.75 31.29
N LEU A 256 -15.24 -6.92 31.42
CA LEU A 256 -15.35 -5.46 31.30
C LEU A 256 -15.93 -5.01 29.95
N PHE A 257 -15.88 -5.86 28.93
CA PHE A 257 -16.39 -5.58 27.58
C PHE A 257 -17.83 -6.06 27.38
N THR A 258 -18.36 -6.89 28.28
CA THR A 258 -19.71 -7.42 28.16
C THR A 258 -20.72 -6.28 28.34
N GLY A 259 -21.63 -6.14 27.38
CA GLY A 259 -22.64 -5.10 27.43
C GLY A 259 -23.68 -5.37 28.51
N VAL A 260 -24.07 -4.32 29.22
CA VAL A 260 -25.21 -4.38 30.14
C VAL A 260 -26.52 -4.52 29.36
N LYS A 261 -27.57 -5.04 30.02
CA LYS A 261 -28.89 -5.16 29.39
C LYS A 261 -29.42 -3.78 28.98
N GLY A 262 -29.88 -3.63 27.73
CA GLY A 262 -30.37 -2.35 27.19
C GLY A 262 -29.27 -1.41 26.69
N VAL A 263 -28.03 -1.88 26.55
CA VAL A 263 -26.91 -1.07 26.03
C VAL A 263 -27.12 -0.61 24.58
N GLU A 264 -28.02 -1.27 23.84
CA GLU A 264 -28.44 -0.92 22.49
C GLU A 264 -29.10 0.47 22.39
N SER A 265 -29.78 0.92 23.46
CA SER A 265 -30.45 2.23 23.52
C SER A 265 -29.62 3.30 24.23
N ARG A 266 -28.41 2.98 24.69
CA ARG A 266 -27.52 3.94 25.36
C ARG A 266 -26.71 4.75 24.36
N ARG A 267 -26.27 5.93 24.79
CA ARG A 267 -25.38 6.80 24.01
C ARG A 267 -24.08 6.06 23.69
N LYS A 268 -23.71 6.02 22.41
CA LYS A 268 -22.46 5.47 21.91
C LYS A 268 -21.51 6.61 21.60
N ARG A 269 -20.31 6.57 22.17
CA ARG A 269 -19.22 7.46 21.79
C ARG A 269 -18.40 6.82 20.69
N PHE A 270 -18.05 7.61 19.68
CA PHE A 270 -17.23 7.19 18.56
C PHE A 270 -15.88 7.87 18.67
N VAL A 271 -14.85 7.13 19.08
CA VAL A 271 -13.47 7.64 19.14
C VAL A 271 -12.67 7.03 18.00
N MET A 272 -11.76 7.82 17.41
CA MET A 272 -11.02 7.40 16.22
C MET A 272 -9.54 7.77 16.28
N ARG A 273 -8.69 6.92 15.69
CA ARG A 273 -7.24 7.14 15.59
C ARG A 273 -6.72 6.70 14.24
N THR A 274 -5.93 7.54 13.59
CA THR A 274 -5.23 7.20 12.35
C THR A 274 -3.90 6.52 12.69
N LEU A 275 -3.65 5.36 12.09
CA LEU A 275 -2.41 4.59 12.22
C LEU A 275 -1.78 4.38 10.84
N SER A 276 -0.48 4.06 10.81
CA SER A 276 0.24 3.73 9.58
C SER A 276 -0.19 2.37 9.04
N LEU A 277 -0.69 2.30 7.79
CA LEU A 277 -0.95 1.03 7.13
C LEU A 277 0.37 0.30 6.81
N ASP A 278 1.46 1.03 6.61
CA ASP A 278 2.78 0.46 6.34
C ASP A 278 3.34 -0.29 7.55
N ASP A 279 3.08 0.18 8.77
CA ASP A 279 3.46 -0.55 9.98
C ASP A 279 2.72 -1.89 10.08
N VAL A 280 1.44 -1.90 9.70
CA VAL A 280 0.64 -3.13 9.62
C VAL A 280 1.17 -4.05 8.52
N LYS A 281 1.49 -3.52 7.34
CA LYS A 281 2.11 -4.27 6.25
C LYS A 281 3.47 -4.86 6.68
N LEU A 282 4.31 -4.12 7.40
CA LEU A 282 5.60 -4.59 7.90
C LEU A 282 5.44 -5.84 8.76
N VAL A 283 4.56 -5.79 9.76
CA VAL A 283 4.26 -6.94 10.63
C VAL A 283 3.71 -8.11 9.82
N LYS A 284 2.80 -7.84 8.88
CA LYS A 284 2.21 -8.83 7.97
C LYS A 284 3.32 -9.58 7.21
N HIS A 285 4.25 -8.84 6.60
CA HIS A 285 5.34 -9.41 5.79
C HIS A 285 6.31 -10.21 6.65
N ALA A 286 6.73 -9.70 7.81
CA ALA A 286 7.68 -10.39 8.69
C ALA A 286 7.15 -11.70 9.29
N LEU A 287 5.84 -11.81 9.52
CA LEU A 287 5.20 -13.00 10.07
C LEU A 287 4.55 -13.92 9.03
N GLY A 288 4.67 -13.61 7.73
CA GLY A 288 4.06 -14.41 6.66
C GLY A 288 2.54 -14.54 6.81
N CYS A 289 1.88 -13.44 7.17
CA CYS A 289 0.44 -13.41 7.45
C CYS A 289 -0.30 -12.39 6.55
N THR A 290 -1.59 -12.17 6.80
CA THR A 290 -2.44 -11.19 6.10
C THR A 290 -2.69 -9.96 6.96
N VAL A 291 -3.10 -8.84 6.34
CA VAL A 291 -3.47 -7.62 7.08
C VAL A 291 -4.51 -7.93 8.17
N ASN A 292 -5.55 -8.72 7.84
CA ASN A 292 -6.57 -9.14 8.82
C ASN A 292 -5.98 -9.87 10.03
N ASP A 293 -4.95 -10.70 9.84
CA ASP A 293 -4.31 -11.44 10.93
C ASP A 293 -3.61 -10.46 11.89
N VAL A 294 -2.95 -9.43 11.35
CA VAL A 294 -2.32 -8.36 12.14
C VAL A 294 -3.37 -7.56 12.90
N LEU A 295 -4.47 -7.14 12.25
CA LEU A 295 -5.51 -6.34 12.91
C LEU A 295 -6.20 -7.09 14.05
N VAL A 296 -6.48 -8.39 13.86
CA VAL A 296 -7.00 -9.25 14.93
C VAL A 296 -5.98 -9.41 16.06
N GLY A 297 -4.69 -9.57 15.73
CA GLY A 297 -3.61 -9.63 16.73
C GLY A 297 -3.48 -8.34 17.54
N VAL A 298 -3.44 -7.18 16.88
CA VAL A 298 -3.41 -5.85 17.54
C VAL A 298 -4.64 -5.65 18.42
N THR A 299 -5.82 -6.09 17.95
CA THR A 299 -7.06 -6.00 18.74
C THR A 299 -6.97 -6.86 20.01
N SER A 300 -6.47 -8.09 19.91
CA SER A 300 -6.26 -8.97 21.08
C SER A 300 -5.26 -8.37 22.07
N ALA A 301 -4.16 -7.80 21.57
CA ALA A 301 -3.18 -7.11 22.40
C ALA A 301 -3.77 -5.89 23.12
N ALA A 302 -4.49 -5.04 22.40
CA ALA A 302 -5.07 -3.81 22.96
C ALA A 302 -6.13 -4.09 24.03
N LEU A 303 -7.05 -5.02 23.76
CA LEU A 303 -8.06 -5.43 24.73
C LEU A 303 -7.44 -6.10 25.95
N SER A 304 -6.36 -6.87 25.76
CA SER A 304 -5.62 -7.46 26.88
C SER A 304 -4.99 -6.38 27.75
N ARG A 305 -4.26 -5.43 27.15
CA ARG A 305 -3.64 -4.31 27.87
C ARG A 305 -4.66 -3.52 28.67
N TYR A 306 -5.77 -3.13 28.04
CA TYR A 306 -6.85 -2.39 28.70
C TYR A 306 -7.43 -3.18 29.88
N HIS A 307 -7.71 -4.47 29.69
CA HIS A 307 -8.28 -5.33 30.72
C HIS A 307 -7.38 -5.43 31.95
N PHE A 308 -6.10 -5.71 31.77
CA PHE A 308 -5.15 -5.85 32.89
C PHE A 308 -4.87 -4.51 33.58
N ARG A 309 -4.78 -3.41 32.82
CA ARG A 309 -4.65 -2.06 33.40
C ARG A 309 -5.84 -1.71 34.29
N LYS A 310 -7.07 -2.00 33.85
CA LYS A 310 -8.30 -1.70 34.62
C LYS A 310 -8.46 -2.54 35.88
N LEU A 311 -8.02 -3.79 35.87
CA LEU A 311 -8.14 -4.67 37.04
C LEU A 311 -7.01 -4.46 38.07
N GLY A 312 -6.02 -3.60 37.80
CA GLY A 312 -4.88 -3.39 38.68
C GLY A 312 -3.98 -4.63 38.83
N ASN A 313 -4.17 -5.64 37.98
CA ASN A 313 -3.52 -6.94 38.04
C ASN A 313 -2.40 -7.04 37.01
N ASP A 314 -1.53 -6.02 36.94
CA ASP A 314 -0.46 -6.03 35.94
C ASP A 314 0.54 -7.18 36.12
N ASN A 315 0.59 -7.78 37.32
CA ASN A 315 1.50 -8.86 37.68
C ASN A 315 0.89 -10.27 37.60
N ASP A 316 -0.41 -10.42 37.30
CA ASP A 316 -1.08 -11.74 37.28
C ASP A 316 -1.15 -12.31 35.85
N THR A 317 -0.07 -12.97 35.41
CA THR A 317 0.06 -13.55 34.06
C THR A 317 -0.68 -14.87 33.86
N ASN A 318 -1.25 -15.46 34.94
CA ASN A 318 -1.80 -16.83 34.92
C ASN A 318 -3.31 -16.92 34.62
N ARG A 319 -4.01 -15.80 34.43
CA ARG A 319 -5.45 -15.80 34.12
C ARG A 319 -5.70 -15.43 32.66
N SER A 320 -6.05 -16.42 31.85
CA SER A 320 -6.60 -16.20 30.51
C SER A 320 -8.14 -16.21 30.57
N THR A 321 -8.76 -15.23 29.92
CA THR A 321 -10.22 -15.21 29.72
C THR A 321 -10.50 -15.13 28.24
N CYS A 322 -11.33 -16.04 27.72
CA CYS A 322 -11.73 -16.02 26.31
C CYS A 322 -13.15 -15.46 26.21
N PHE A 323 -13.36 -14.52 25.28
CA PHE A 323 -14.70 -14.11 24.88
C PHE A 323 -14.84 -14.21 23.36
N ARG A 324 -16.08 -14.16 22.89
CA ARG A 324 -16.42 -14.25 21.47
C ARG A 324 -16.78 -12.90 20.91
N SER A 325 -16.26 -12.64 19.72
CA SER A 325 -16.62 -11.51 18.88
C SER A 325 -17.34 -11.98 17.63
N VAL A 326 -18.26 -11.15 17.14
CA VAL A 326 -18.94 -11.36 15.86
C VAL A 326 -18.28 -10.50 14.80
N LEU A 327 -17.83 -11.15 13.73
CA LEU A 327 -17.39 -10.52 12.49
C LEU A 327 -18.46 -10.71 11.41
N PHE A 328 -18.93 -9.60 10.86
CA PHE A 328 -19.82 -9.59 9.70
C PHE A 328 -19.00 -9.67 8.42
N VAL A 329 -19.32 -10.63 7.56
CA VAL A 329 -18.62 -10.84 6.29
C VAL A 329 -19.58 -10.64 5.14
N ASN A 330 -19.24 -9.74 4.23
CA ASN A 330 -19.96 -9.61 2.97
C ASN A 330 -19.70 -10.85 2.10
N LEU A 331 -20.78 -11.47 1.62
CA LEU A 331 -20.72 -12.66 0.78
C LEU A 331 -20.57 -12.32 -0.72
N ARG A 332 -20.62 -11.04 -1.09
CA ARG A 332 -20.38 -10.61 -2.50
C ARG A 332 -18.88 -10.57 -2.82
N PRO A 333 -18.48 -10.93 -4.05
CA PRO A 333 -17.11 -10.72 -4.52
C PRO A 333 -16.80 -9.22 -4.68
N THR A 334 -15.52 -8.83 -4.58
CA THR A 334 -15.08 -7.43 -4.65
C THR A 334 -15.39 -6.75 -6.00
N SER A 335 -15.36 -7.50 -7.11
CA SER A 335 -15.84 -7.02 -8.42
C SER A 335 -17.31 -6.58 -8.39
N GLY A 336 -18.10 -7.16 -7.49
CA GLY A 336 -19.49 -6.78 -7.26
C GLY A 336 -19.64 -5.38 -6.67
N ILE A 337 -18.68 -4.90 -5.86
CA ILE A 337 -18.71 -3.55 -5.26
C ILE A 337 -18.57 -2.47 -6.36
N GLN A 338 -17.62 -2.65 -7.27
CA GLN A 338 -17.43 -1.71 -8.38
C GLN A 338 -18.60 -1.73 -9.37
N GLN A 339 -19.16 -2.91 -9.62
CA GLN A 339 -20.34 -3.03 -10.47
C GLN A 339 -21.58 -2.40 -9.79
N LEU A 340 -21.71 -2.49 -8.47
CA LEU A 340 -22.72 -1.76 -7.70
C LEU A 340 -22.52 -0.24 -7.81
N ALA A 341 -21.30 0.27 -7.68
CA ALA A 341 -21.02 1.69 -7.88
C ALA A 341 -21.37 2.17 -9.31
N LYS A 342 -21.01 1.41 -10.34
CA LYS A 342 -21.40 1.71 -11.75
C LYS A 342 -22.91 1.65 -11.97
N MET A 343 -23.60 0.73 -11.30
CA MET A 343 -25.06 0.67 -11.31
C MET A 343 -25.66 1.94 -10.70
N MET A 344 -25.06 2.48 -9.63
CA MET A 344 -25.48 3.75 -9.03
C MET A 344 -25.29 4.94 -9.98
N GLU A 345 -24.19 4.98 -10.73
CA GLU A 345 -23.90 6.08 -11.68
C GLU A 345 -24.80 6.04 -12.93
N SER A 346 -25.08 4.86 -13.47
CA SER A 346 -25.79 4.69 -14.74
C SER A 346 -27.31 4.59 -14.61
N GLY A 347 -27.84 4.38 -13.39
CA GLY A 347 -29.27 4.18 -13.14
C GLY A 347 -29.88 2.93 -13.79
N ASN A 348 -29.07 2.08 -14.43
CA ASN A 348 -29.52 0.96 -15.24
C ASN A 348 -29.80 -0.30 -14.41
N LYS A 349 -30.97 -0.91 -14.59
CA LYS A 349 -31.43 -2.12 -13.88
C LYS A 349 -30.86 -3.45 -14.43
N HIS A 350 -29.99 -3.43 -15.44
CA HIS A 350 -29.68 -4.60 -16.28
C HIS A 350 -28.48 -5.49 -15.87
N ASN A 351 -28.03 -5.46 -14.61
CA ASN A 351 -26.98 -6.36 -14.13
C ASN A 351 -27.51 -7.34 -13.07
N ASP A 352 -27.04 -8.59 -13.08
CA ASP A 352 -27.42 -9.68 -12.15
C ASP A 352 -27.12 -9.42 -10.64
N LEU A 353 -26.65 -8.23 -10.28
CA LEU A 353 -26.24 -7.86 -8.92
C LEU A 353 -27.34 -7.07 -8.19
N LYS A 354 -27.78 -7.59 -7.03
CA LYS A 354 -28.79 -6.97 -6.18
C LYS A 354 -28.19 -6.07 -5.08
N TRP A 355 -28.63 -4.82 -5.02
CA TRP A 355 -28.40 -3.89 -3.91
C TRP A 355 -29.02 -4.40 -2.60
N GLY A 356 -28.39 -4.13 -1.45
CA GLY A 356 -28.95 -4.43 -0.12
C GLY A 356 -28.03 -5.29 0.75
N ASN A 357 -28.59 -6.05 1.69
CA ASN A 357 -27.80 -6.84 2.64
C ASN A 357 -27.50 -8.26 2.12
N ARG A 358 -26.22 -8.66 2.07
CA ARG A 358 -25.73 -10.04 1.88
C ARG A 358 -24.59 -10.35 2.84
N LEU A 359 -24.96 -10.53 4.10
CA LEU A 359 -24.03 -10.73 5.21
C LEU A 359 -24.09 -12.17 5.74
N GLY A 360 -22.91 -12.71 6.02
CA GLY A 360 -22.69 -13.90 6.84
C GLY A 360 -21.96 -13.55 8.13
N TYR A 361 -21.95 -14.49 9.08
CA TYR A 361 -21.35 -14.31 10.40
C TYR A 361 -20.16 -15.23 10.60
N ILE A 362 -19.09 -14.71 11.19
CA ILE A 362 -18.00 -15.51 11.73
C ILE A 362 -17.86 -15.18 13.21
N VAL A 363 -17.85 -16.19 14.07
CA VAL A 363 -17.60 -16.00 15.50
C VAL A 363 -16.13 -16.20 15.81
N LEU A 364 -15.43 -15.11 16.11
CA LEU A 364 -14.00 -15.10 16.43
C LEU A 364 -13.78 -15.13 17.95
N PRO A 365 -13.07 -16.14 18.49
CA PRO A 365 -12.63 -16.10 19.88
C PRO A 365 -11.47 -15.11 20.05
N PHE A 366 -11.55 -14.28 21.08
CA PHE A 366 -10.46 -13.42 21.54
C PHE A 366 -10.03 -13.89 22.93
N GLU A 367 -8.76 -14.24 23.04
CA GLU A 367 -8.14 -14.56 24.32
C GLU A 367 -7.54 -13.29 24.92
N ILE A 368 -7.97 -12.98 26.14
CA ILE A 368 -7.40 -11.94 26.99
C ILE A 368 -6.32 -12.58 27.83
N VAL A 369 -5.08 -12.30 27.44
CA VAL A 369 -3.88 -12.90 28.01
C VAL A 369 -2.68 -11.98 27.75
N LYS A 370 -1.70 -11.98 28.65
CA LYS A 370 -0.41 -11.32 28.41
C LYS A 370 0.53 -12.32 27.76
N HIS A 371 1.14 -11.94 26.64
CA HIS A 371 2.21 -12.71 26.01
C HIS A 371 3.56 -12.07 26.31
N ASP A 372 4.57 -12.90 26.59
CA ASP A 372 5.94 -12.45 26.77
C ASP A 372 6.54 -11.95 25.44
N ASP A 373 6.24 -12.64 24.33
CA ASP A 373 6.54 -12.18 22.98
C ASP A 373 5.32 -11.47 22.38
N PRO A 374 5.38 -10.15 22.10
CA PRO A 374 4.28 -9.42 21.47
C PRO A 374 3.83 -10.01 20.11
N LEU A 375 4.72 -10.73 19.41
CA LEU A 375 4.39 -11.36 18.13
C LEU A 375 3.41 -12.53 18.28
N ASP A 376 3.28 -13.12 19.48
CA ASP A 376 2.35 -14.22 19.73
C ASP A 376 0.89 -13.80 19.57
N TYR A 377 0.54 -12.54 19.83
CA TYR A 377 -0.80 -12.02 19.52
C TYR A 377 -1.14 -12.21 18.04
N VAL A 378 -0.21 -11.88 17.14
CA VAL A 378 -0.42 -12.00 15.68
C VAL A 378 -0.33 -13.47 15.23
N ARG A 379 0.57 -14.28 15.80
CA ARG A 379 0.67 -15.72 15.49
C ARG A 379 -0.61 -16.46 15.90
N ASN A 380 -1.17 -16.15 17.06
CA ASN A 380 -2.42 -16.75 17.54
C ASN A 380 -3.62 -16.25 16.73
N ALA A 381 -3.66 -14.96 16.40
CA ALA A 381 -4.66 -14.42 15.48
C ALA A 381 -4.63 -15.15 14.12
N LYS A 382 -3.45 -15.33 13.52
CA LYS A 382 -3.28 -16.10 12.28
C LYS A 382 -3.83 -17.51 12.39
N LYS A 383 -3.49 -18.26 13.45
CA LYS A 383 -4.00 -19.63 13.67
C LYS A 383 -5.54 -19.64 13.72
N THR A 384 -6.13 -18.70 14.45
CA THR A 384 -7.59 -18.57 14.57
C THR A 384 -8.24 -18.24 13.23
N VAL A 385 -7.71 -17.24 12.51
CA VAL A 385 -8.24 -16.81 11.21
C VAL A 385 -8.08 -17.90 10.15
N ASP A 386 -6.94 -18.57 10.07
CA ASP A 386 -6.70 -19.64 9.10
C ASP A 386 -7.61 -20.85 9.36
N ARG A 387 -7.88 -21.19 10.63
CA ARG A 387 -8.88 -22.21 10.97
C ARG A 387 -10.28 -21.79 10.51
N LYS A 388 -10.64 -20.51 10.68
CA LYS A 388 -11.95 -19.98 10.26
C LYS A 388 -12.11 -19.89 8.74
N LYS A 389 -11.02 -19.67 8.00
CA LYS A 389 -11.00 -19.77 6.52
C LYS A 389 -11.27 -21.21 6.03
N HIS A 390 -10.93 -22.23 6.82
CA HIS A 390 -11.26 -23.63 6.54
C HIS A 390 -12.65 -24.03 7.08
N SER A 391 -13.64 -23.16 6.93
CA SER A 391 -15.02 -23.38 7.36
C SER A 391 -15.97 -22.56 6.49
N PHE A 392 -17.12 -23.12 6.11
CA PHE A 392 -18.18 -22.39 5.41
C PHE A 392 -19.10 -21.61 6.38
N GLU A 393 -18.64 -21.27 7.59
CA GLU A 393 -19.44 -20.63 8.65
C GLU A 393 -20.22 -19.39 8.17
N ALA A 394 -19.58 -18.46 7.46
CA ALA A 394 -20.28 -17.25 7.00
C ALA A 394 -21.40 -17.56 5.99
N ILE A 395 -21.18 -18.52 5.09
CA ILE A 395 -22.20 -18.95 4.12
C ILE A 395 -23.32 -19.71 4.84
N ALA A 396 -22.96 -20.64 5.73
CA ALA A 396 -23.92 -21.45 6.47
C ALA A 396 -24.81 -20.60 7.37
N THR A 397 -24.25 -19.63 8.10
CA THR A 397 -25.01 -18.73 8.97
C THR A 397 -25.98 -17.83 8.19
N HIS A 398 -25.58 -17.37 6.99
CA HIS A 398 -26.48 -16.66 6.09
C HIS A 398 -27.64 -17.53 5.62
N VAL A 399 -27.37 -18.76 5.16
CA VAL A 399 -28.39 -19.72 4.72
C VAL A 399 -29.33 -20.11 5.87
N ILE A 400 -28.80 -20.30 7.08
CA ILE A 400 -29.59 -20.56 8.28
C ILE A 400 -30.53 -19.40 8.57
N ALA A 401 -30.03 -18.16 8.55
CA ALA A 401 -30.86 -16.98 8.80
C ALA A 401 -32.00 -16.83 7.76
N GLU A 402 -31.71 -17.05 6.47
CA GLU A 402 -32.75 -17.05 5.43
C GLU A 402 -33.78 -18.17 5.65
N THR A 403 -33.33 -19.38 5.96
CA THR A 403 -34.19 -20.55 6.15
C THR A 403 -35.09 -20.39 7.36
N VAL A 404 -34.54 -19.92 8.49
CA VAL A 404 -35.31 -19.64 9.71
C VAL A 404 -36.37 -18.57 9.44
N THR A 405 -36.00 -17.50 8.72
CA THR A 405 -36.96 -16.44 8.37
C THR A 405 -38.09 -16.97 7.49
N LYS A 406 -37.78 -17.84 6.52
CA LYS A 406 -38.77 -18.45 5.61
C LYS A 406 -39.71 -19.43 6.33
N LEU A 407 -39.20 -20.23 7.26
CA LEU A 407 -39.97 -21.29 7.94
C LEU A 407 -40.73 -20.81 9.17
N PHE A 408 -40.13 -19.92 9.97
CA PHE A 408 -40.65 -19.53 11.29
C PHE A 408 -41.04 -18.05 11.38
N GLY A 409 -40.89 -17.29 10.30
CA GLY A 409 -41.23 -15.88 10.23
C GLY A 409 -40.14 -14.96 10.78
N ILE A 410 -40.35 -13.66 10.58
CA ILE A 410 -39.35 -12.62 10.87
C ILE A 410 -39.16 -12.38 12.36
N GLU A 411 -40.22 -12.45 13.18
CA GLU A 411 -40.14 -12.19 14.62
C GLU A 411 -39.21 -13.19 15.33
N VAL A 412 -39.31 -14.47 14.98
CA VAL A 412 -38.44 -15.54 15.50
C VAL A 412 -37.00 -15.30 15.07
N SER A 413 -36.79 -14.96 13.79
CA SER A 413 -35.46 -14.67 13.23
C SER A 413 -34.80 -13.47 13.93
N THR A 414 -35.53 -12.36 14.08
CA THR A 414 -35.07 -11.16 14.81
C THR A 414 -34.75 -11.48 16.27
N GLY A 415 -35.60 -12.25 16.95
CA GLY A 415 -35.35 -12.68 18.32
C GLY A 415 -34.08 -13.54 18.45
N LEU A 416 -33.85 -14.47 17.53
CA LEU A 416 -32.64 -15.30 17.51
C LEU A 416 -31.38 -14.49 17.22
N PHE A 417 -31.46 -13.56 16.26
CA PHE A 417 -30.37 -12.65 15.95
C PHE A 417 -29.99 -11.76 17.13
N HIS A 418 -30.98 -11.16 17.79
CA HIS A 418 -30.76 -10.40 19.02
C HIS A 418 -30.10 -11.26 20.10
N ARG A 419 -30.63 -12.46 20.37
CA ARG A 419 -30.05 -13.40 21.36
C ARG A 419 -28.61 -13.78 21.04
N MET A 420 -28.29 -13.95 19.76
CA MET A 420 -26.95 -14.26 19.29
C MET A 420 -26.00 -13.11 19.60
N ILE A 421 -26.34 -11.87 19.19
CA ILE A 421 -25.46 -10.72 19.45
C ILE A 421 -25.33 -10.44 20.96
N SER A 422 -26.43 -10.47 21.71
CA SER A 422 -26.40 -10.31 23.18
C SER A 422 -25.62 -11.42 23.89
N GLY A 423 -25.42 -12.57 23.25
CA GLY A 423 -24.62 -13.68 23.75
C GLY A 423 -23.12 -13.53 23.49
N THR A 424 -22.72 -12.49 22.76
CA THR A 424 -21.32 -12.17 22.42
C THR A 424 -20.87 -10.87 23.09
N THR A 425 -19.55 -10.68 23.18
CA THR A 425 -18.98 -9.61 23.99
C THR A 425 -18.61 -8.37 23.16
N VAL A 426 -18.07 -8.55 21.94
CA VAL A 426 -17.53 -7.47 21.10
C VAL A 426 -17.98 -7.63 19.65
N LEU A 427 -18.29 -6.54 18.94
CA LEU A 427 -18.40 -6.57 17.48
C LEU A 427 -17.10 -6.12 16.83
N PHE A 428 -16.69 -6.82 15.77
CA PHE A 428 -15.49 -6.52 15.02
C PHE A 428 -15.80 -6.41 13.54
N SER A 429 -15.28 -5.38 12.87
CA SER A 429 -15.45 -5.15 11.44
C SER A 429 -14.17 -4.59 10.82
N ASN A 430 -13.87 -4.99 9.59
CA ASN A 430 -12.79 -4.42 8.79
C ASN A 430 -13.31 -4.11 7.38
N MET A 431 -13.05 -2.88 6.91
CA MET A 431 -13.49 -2.38 5.61
C MET A 431 -12.29 -1.84 4.83
N ILE A 432 -12.17 -2.31 3.58
CA ILE A 432 -11.14 -1.84 2.65
C ILE A 432 -11.70 -0.60 1.94
N GLY A 433 -11.00 0.53 2.04
CA GLY A 433 -11.33 1.75 1.32
C GLY A 433 -10.50 1.97 0.05
N PRO A 434 -10.69 3.11 -0.63
CA PRO A 434 -9.92 3.49 -1.82
C PRO A 434 -8.42 3.55 -1.55
N ALA A 435 -7.63 3.16 -2.56
CA ALA A 435 -6.16 3.15 -2.50
C ALA A 435 -5.52 4.45 -2.98
N GLU A 436 -6.32 5.38 -3.48
CA GLU A 436 -5.90 6.65 -4.06
C GLU A 436 -6.65 7.81 -3.40
N PRO A 437 -6.14 9.06 -3.52
CA PRO A 437 -6.87 10.24 -3.06
C PRO A 437 -8.18 10.40 -3.84
N ILE A 438 -9.26 10.66 -3.10
CA ILE A 438 -10.60 10.88 -3.66
C ILE A 438 -11.16 12.24 -3.27
N GLU A 439 -12.08 12.75 -4.08
CA GLU A 439 -12.85 13.97 -3.81
C GLU A 439 -14.33 13.64 -3.62
N PHE A 440 -14.93 14.16 -2.55
CA PHE A 440 -16.36 14.14 -2.29
C PHE A 440 -17.01 15.41 -2.84
N TYR A 441 -17.63 15.30 -4.02
CA TYR A 441 -18.24 16.44 -4.75
C TYR A 441 -17.33 17.67 -4.85
N GLY A 442 -16.06 17.46 -5.21
CA GLY A 442 -15.05 18.52 -5.35
C GLY A 442 -14.29 18.87 -4.07
N HIS A 443 -14.58 18.21 -2.94
CA HIS A 443 -13.87 18.39 -1.68
C HIS A 443 -12.92 17.21 -1.44
N PRO A 444 -11.59 17.41 -1.37
CA PRO A 444 -10.65 16.33 -1.09
C PRO A 444 -11.00 15.60 0.22
N VAL A 445 -11.03 14.27 0.20
CA VAL A 445 -11.30 13.47 1.41
C VAL A 445 -9.99 13.24 2.15
N ALA A 446 -9.95 13.68 3.41
CA ALA A 446 -8.82 13.47 4.31
C ALA A 446 -8.88 12.10 5.01
N TYR A 447 -10.06 11.69 5.48
CA TYR A 447 -10.26 10.39 6.10
C TYR A 447 -11.71 9.90 6.01
N ILE A 448 -11.90 8.59 6.21
CA ILE A 448 -13.21 7.93 6.26
C ILE A 448 -13.28 7.08 7.54
N ALA A 449 -14.34 7.26 8.33
CA ALA A 449 -14.50 6.65 9.65
C ALA A 449 -15.92 6.08 9.83
N PRO A 450 -16.22 4.88 9.31
CA PRO A 450 -17.52 4.24 9.46
C PRO A 450 -17.61 3.44 10.76
N SER A 451 -18.75 3.55 11.43
CA SER A 451 -19.12 2.76 12.60
C SER A 451 -20.62 2.51 12.63
N ASN A 452 -21.12 1.81 13.64
CA ASN A 452 -22.53 1.48 13.75
C ASN A 452 -22.99 1.44 15.23
N PHE A 453 -24.31 1.52 15.45
CA PHE A 453 -24.91 1.54 16.78
C PHE A 453 -26.35 1.00 16.77
N GLY A 454 -26.90 0.73 17.95
CA GLY A 454 -28.25 0.18 18.10
C GLY A 454 -28.31 -1.35 18.19
N HIS A 455 -27.16 -2.01 18.33
CA HIS A 455 -27.04 -3.43 18.63
C HIS A 455 -26.62 -3.66 20.10
N PRO A 456 -26.88 -4.84 20.69
CA PRO A 456 -26.68 -5.08 22.11
C PRO A 456 -25.23 -5.43 22.46
N SER A 457 -24.29 -4.54 22.14
CA SER A 457 -22.87 -4.66 22.55
C SER A 457 -22.31 -3.33 23.01
N ALA A 458 -21.46 -3.37 24.04
CA ALA A 458 -20.88 -2.17 24.63
C ALA A 458 -19.64 -1.67 23.88
N LEU A 459 -18.99 -2.52 23.09
CA LEU A 459 -17.80 -2.20 22.31
C LEU A 459 -17.92 -2.77 20.89
N THR A 460 -17.75 -1.89 19.90
CA THR A 460 -17.66 -2.20 18.47
C THR A 460 -16.35 -1.64 17.93
N ILE A 461 -15.61 -2.46 17.21
CA ILE A 461 -14.25 -2.16 16.74
C ILE A 461 -14.25 -2.21 15.21
N HIS A 462 -13.89 -1.10 14.58
CA HIS A 462 -13.86 -0.95 13.14
C HIS A 462 -12.47 -0.56 12.68
N TRP A 463 -11.99 -1.25 11.65
CA TRP A 463 -10.79 -0.87 10.90
C TRP A 463 -11.19 -0.39 9.52
N GLN A 464 -10.68 0.77 9.10
CA GLN A 464 -10.94 1.34 7.78
C GLN A 464 -9.62 1.81 7.15
N SER A 465 -9.23 1.20 6.04
CA SER A 465 -8.06 1.67 5.28
C SER A 465 -8.45 2.81 4.33
N TYR A 466 -7.56 3.77 4.14
CA TYR A 466 -7.66 4.80 3.10
C TYR A 466 -6.26 5.27 2.74
N MET A 467 -5.90 5.17 1.45
CA MET A 467 -4.54 5.41 0.97
C MET A 467 -3.49 4.56 1.73
N ASP A 468 -2.51 5.21 2.35
CA ASP A 468 -1.42 4.65 3.15
C ASP A 468 -1.72 4.63 4.65
N THR A 469 -2.95 4.98 5.05
CA THR A 469 -3.37 4.99 6.44
C THR A 469 -4.43 3.94 6.73
N ILE A 470 -4.52 3.57 8.01
CA ILE A 470 -5.62 2.76 8.54
C ILE A 470 -6.16 3.40 9.81
N LYS A 471 -7.46 3.71 9.81
CA LYS A 471 -8.13 4.31 10.96
C LYS A 471 -8.78 3.20 11.79
N ILE A 472 -8.54 3.22 13.09
CA ILE A 472 -9.28 2.44 14.09
C ILE A 472 -10.40 3.33 14.63
N ILE A 473 -11.63 2.81 14.62
CA ILE A 473 -12.83 3.47 15.12
C ILE A 473 -13.48 2.58 16.16
N LEU A 474 -13.68 3.12 17.36
CA LEU A 474 -14.35 2.41 18.45
C LEU A 474 -15.71 3.07 18.70
N ALA A 475 -16.79 2.30 18.65
CA ALA A 475 -18.06 2.69 19.22
C ALA A 475 -18.18 2.07 20.61
N VAL A 476 -18.26 2.90 21.65
CA VAL A 476 -18.28 2.47 23.04
C VAL A 476 -19.51 2.99 23.78
N ASP A 477 -20.05 2.21 24.71
CA ASP A 477 -21.04 2.72 25.67
C ASP A 477 -20.38 3.80 26.55
N ASP A 478 -20.83 5.05 26.40
CA ASP A 478 -20.22 6.24 27.02
C ASP A 478 -20.17 6.10 28.55
N ALA A 479 -21.18 5.44 29.13
CA ALA A 479 -21.28 5.20 30.57
C ALA A 479 -20.37 4.07 31.08
N GLN A 480 -20.03 3.09 30.24
CA GLN A 480 -19.21 1.94 30.62
C GLN A 480 -17.71 2.20 30.35
N PHE A 481 -17.38 3.02 29.36
CA PHE A 481 -16.00 3.33 28.93
C PHE A 481 -15.71 4.83 29.06
N LEU A 482 -15.63 5.33 30.30
CA LEU A 482 -15.31 6.74 30.58
C LEU A 482 -13.93 7.15 30.04
N ASP A 483 -13.01 6.20 29.94
CA ASP A 483 -11.64 6.33 29.42
C ASP A 483 -11.48 5.70 28.03
N SER A 484 -12.49 5.89 27.19
CA SER A 484 -12.49 5.45 25.78
C SER A 484 -11.23 5.82 24.99
N HIS A 485 -10.63 6.97 25.29
CA HIS A 485 -9.39 7.43 24.66
C HIS A 485 -8.17 6.63 25.12
N ASP A 486 -8.12 6.17 26.37
CA ASP A 486 -7.05 5.31 26.86
C ASP A 486 -7.14 3.93 26.20
N LEU A 487 -8.35 3.40 26.05
CA LEU A 487 -8.58 2.17 25.26
C LEU A 487 -8.12 2.37 23.80
N LEU A 488 -8.43 3.51 23.19
CA LEU A 488 -8.00 3.82 21.82
C LEU A 488 -6.46 3.92 21.71
N ASN A 489 -5.81 4.51 22.71
CA ASN A 489 -4.35 4.58 22.79
C ASN A 489 -3.71 3.19 22.90
N ASP A 490 -4.34 2.24 23.61
CA ASP A 490 -3.85 0.86 23.68
C ASP A 490 -3.75 0.19 22.30
N PHE A 491 -4.61 0.54 21.33
CA PHE A 491 -4.50 0.02 19.96
C PHE A 491 -3.24 0.55 19.27
N ALA A 492 -2.96 1.85 19.39
CA ALA A 492 -1.78 2.47 18.81
C ALA A 492 -0.49 1.89 19.43
N GLU A 493 -0.45 1.84 20.77
CA GLU A 493 0.68 1.28 21.51
C GLU A 493 0.89 -0.21 21.22
N SER A 494 -0.19 -0.98 21.06
CA SER A 494 -0.10 -2.40 20.73
C SER A 494 0.50 -2.63 19.35
N LEU A 495 0.08 -1.85 18.35
CA LEU A 495 0.68 -1.90 17.01
C LEU A 495 2.17 -1.55 17.07
N GLU A 496 2.53 -0.48 17.79
CA GLU A 496 3.92 -0.06 17.92
C GLU A 496 4.78 -1.12 18.63
N MET A 497 4.26 -1.72 19.71
CA MET A 497 4.92 -2.81 20.44
C MET A 497 5.18 -4.02 19.53
N ILE A 498 4.17 -4.45 18.77
CA ILE A 498 4.28 -5.57 17.82
C ILE A 498 5.27 -5.22 16.70
N ARG A 499 5.25 -3.99 16.18
CA ARG A 499 6.20 -3.52 15.16
C ARG A 499 7.64 -3.50 15.66
N LYS A 500 7.87 -3.01 16.88
CA LYS A 500 9.19 -3.01 17.54
C LYS A 500 9.70 -4.44 17.76
N ALA A 501 8.85 -5.35 18.25
CA ALA A 501 9.19 -6.76 18.40
C ALA A 501 9.52 -7.41 17.05
N THR A 502 8.78 -7.06 16.00
CA THR A 502 9.01 -7.52 14.63
C THR A 502 10.41 -7.13 14.15
N SER A 503 10.75 -5.85 14.31
CA SER A 503 12.05 -5.30 13.92
C SER A 503 13.19 -5.99 14.66
N ARG A 504 13.03 -6.23 15.97
CA ARG A 504 14.00 -6.98 16.79
C ARG A 504 14.16 -8.43 16.34
N ALA A 505 13.06 -9.12 16.06
CA ALA A 505 13.09 -10.51 15.60
C ALA A 505 13.73 -10.67 14.21
N GLN A 506 13.56 -9.69 13.32
CA GLN A 506 14.25 -9.66 12.03
C GLN A 506 15.76 -9.47 12.19
N VAL A 507 16.20 -8.58 13.10
CA VAL A 507 17.62 -8.41 13.46
C VAL A 507 18.22 -9.70 14.04
N LEU A 508 17.48 -10.39 14.93
CA LEU A 508 17.94 -11.65 15.54
C LEU A 508 17.96 -12.82 14.55
N LYS A 509 16.98 -12.93 13.63
CA LYS A 509 16.94 -13.97 12.59
C LYS A 509 17.98 -13.76 11.49
N GLY A 510 18.42 -12.52 11.24
CA GLY A 510 19.58 -12.23 10.39
C GLY A 510 20.90 -12.78 10.94
N GLY A 511 20.94 -13.24 12.21
CA GLY A 511 22.12 -13.83 12.86
C GLY A 511 22.13 -15.36 12.95
N GLY A 512 21.14 -16.08 12.40
CA GLY A 512 21.08 -17.54 12.54
C GLY A 512 20.24 -18.26 11.49
N GLY A 513 20.92 -18.95 10.56
CA GLY A 513 20.49 -20.20 9.93
C GLY A 513 19.26 -20.16 9.02
N ALA A 514 19.51 -20.23 7.71
CA ALA A 514 18.53 -20.36 6.65
C ALA A 514 17.67 -21.65 6.73
N ALA A 515 16.34 -21.53 6.58
CA ALA A 515 15.48 -22.58 6.00
C ALA A 515 14.10 -22.06 5.54
N ALA A 516 13.93 -22.11 4.22
CA ALA A 516 12.74 -22.41 3.40
C ALA A 516 11.36 -21.77 3.68
N GLY A 517 10.90 -20.99 2.71
CA GLY A 517 9.47 -20.68 2.49
C GLY A 517 9.27 -19.43 1.64
N ALA A 518 9.52 -19.51 0.33
CA ALA A 518 9.27 -18.39 -0.60
C ALA A 518 7.77 -18.16 -0.84
N PRO A 519 7.31 -16.90 -0.89
CA PRO A 519 6.13 -16.54 -1.66
C PRO A 519 6.42 -15.44 -2.70
N GLU A 520 5.72 -15.59 -3.81
CA GLU A 520 5.79 -14.87 -5.08
C GLU A 520 5.61 -13.33 -5.01
N GLY A 521 6.61 -12.58 -5.48
CA GLY A 521 6.56 -11.49 -6.47
C GLY A 521 5.53 -10.37 -6.27
N ILE A 522 5.98 -9.27 -5.65
CA ILE A 522 5.33 -7.94 -5.63
C ILE A 522 6.08 -7.01 -6.61
N PRO A 523 5.39 -6.23 -7.48
CA PRO A 523 6.04 -5.29 -8.41
C PRO A 523 6.71 -4.12 -7.67
N MET A 524 7.84 -3.66 -8.21
CA MET A 524 8.67 -2.61 -7.63
C MET A 524 8.08 -1.20 -7.76
N ALA A 525 6.95 -0.96 -7.11
CA ALA A 525 6.47 0.38 -6.77
C ALA A 525 6.50 0.65 -5.25
N GLU A 526 6.78 -0.37 -4.42
CA GLU A 526 6.76 -0.25 -2.94
C GLU A 526 8.14 -0.41 -2.27
N ALA A 527 9.23 -0.58 -3.04
CA ALA A 527 10.57 -0.43 -2.49
C ALA A 527 10.87 1.08 -2.32
N ARG A 528 10.34 1.68 -1.25
CA ARG A 528 10.67 3.05 -0.84
C ARG A 528 12.15 3.13 -0.49
N VAL A 529 12.95 3.42 -1.50
CA VAL A 529 14.30 3.92 -1.28
C VAL A 529 14.14 5.32 -0.68
N ALA A 530 14.87 5.63 0.39
CA ALA A 530 14.85 6.97 0.98
C ALA A 530 15.12 8.00 -0.13
N GLY A 531 14.14 8.88 -0.40
CA GLY A 531 14.33 9.96 -1.35
C GLY A 531 15.48 10.87 -0.89
N SER A 532 16.14 11.53 -1.84
CA SER A 532 17.23 12.45 -1.53
C SER A 532 16.70 13.83 -1.16
N LEU A 533 17.34 14.49 -0.20
CA LEU A 533 17.00 15.87 0.15
C LEU A 533 17.19 16.78 -1.08
N PRO A 534 16.29 17.75 -1.32
CA PRO A 534 16.41 18.66 -2.43
C PRO A 534 17.61 19.59 -2.25
N VAL A 535 18.39 19.76 -3.31
CA VAL A 535 19.60 20.61 -3.34
C VAL A 535 19.62 21.48 -4.58
N ALA A 536 20.48 22.50 -4.58
CA ALA A 536 20.61 23.42 -5.70
C ALA A 536 21.08 22.70 -6.96
N ASN A 537 20.50 23.08 -8.11
CA ASN A 537 20.83 22.52 -9.41
C ASN A 537 22.24 22.92 -9.85
N VAL A 538 23.10 21.95 -10.13
CA VAL A 538 24.52 22.20 -10.40
C VAL A 538 24.73 22.84 -11.76
N GLN A 539 23.91 22.56 -12.76
CA GLN A 539 23.99 23.27 -14.04
C GLN A 539 23.77 24.79 -13.86
N VAL A 540 22.78 25.21 -13.07
CA VAL A 540 22.55 26.64 -12.77
C VAL A 540 23.67 27.22 -11.92
N LEU A 541 24.18 26.48 -10.92
CA LEU A 541 25.35 26.91 -10.15
C LEU A 541 26.57 27.09 -11.09
N ALA A 542 26.83 26.16 -12.00
CA ALA A 542 27.95 26.27 -12.91
C ALA A 542 27.80 27.45 -13.89
N GLU A 543 26.58 27.77 -14.35
CA GLU A 543 26.34 28.94 -15.21
C GLU A 543 26.65 30.26 -14.49
N ALA A 544 26.20 30.41 -13.24
CA ALA A 544 26.46 31.60 -12.44
C ALA A 544 27.96 31.76 -12.10
N TRP A 545 28.64 30.68 -11.69
CA TRP A 545 30.04 30.73 -11.26
C TRP A 545 31.05 30.74 -12.42
N ASN A 546 30.72 30.13 -13.56
CA ASN A 546 31.57 30.24 -14.75
C ASN A 546 31.32 31.55 -15.52
N GLY A 547 30.21 32.26 -15.26
CA GLY A 547 29.82 33.49 -15.96
C GLY A 547 30.22 34.81 -15.29
N GLY A 548 30.64 34.79 -14.02
CA GLY A 548 30.99 35.98 -13.24
C GLY A 548 32.31 36.65 -13.65
N VAL A 549 32.37 37.98 -13.52
CA VAL A 549 33.56 38.85 -13.77
C VAL A 549 34.52 38.86 -12.57
N ASP A 550 34.14 38.20 -11.47
CA ASP A 550 34.88 38.21 -10.20
C ASP A 550 35.59 36.86 -9.98
N ASP A 551 36.90 36.84 -10.22
CA ASP A 551 37.79 35.68 -10.01
C ASP A 551 37.90 35.22 -8.54
N GLN A 552 37.19 35.87 -7.59
CA GLN A 552 37.18 35.50 -6.18
C GLN A 552 36.02 34.58 -5.75
N GLN A 553 35.03 34.29 -6.61
CA GLN A 553 33.92 33.41 -6.25
C GLN A 553 34.34 31.94 -6.16
N GLN A 554 34.31 31.39 -4.95
CA GLN A 554 34.57 29.96 -4.70
C GLN A 554 33.29 29.13 -4.84
N VAL A 555 33.43 27.92 -5.38
CA VAL A 555 32.44 26.85 -5.31
C VAL A 555 31.94 26.67 -3.87
N PRO A 556 30.62 26.51 -3.63
CA PRO A 556 30.10 26.36 -2.27
C PRO A 556 30.78 25.22 -1.50
N GLU A 557 31.01 25.43 -0.21
CA GLU A 557 31.80 24.51 0.62
C GLU A 557 31.28 23.06 0.60
N ARG A 558 29.96 22.87 0.44
CA ARG A 558 29.36 21.53 0.34
C ARG A 558 29.85 20.73 -0.87
N TYR A 559 30.32 21.35 -1.94
CA TYR A 559 30.85 20.64 -3.12
C TYR A 559 32.37 20.46 -3.09
N LEU A 560 33.06 21.12 -2.15
CA LEU A 560 34.50 21.01 -2.01
C LEU A 560 34.86 19.68 -1.33
N SER A 561 35.52 18.80 -2.08
CA SER A 561 36.08 17.55 -1.58
C SER A 561 37.47 17.78 -0.98
N LYS A 562 37.89 16.94 -0.03
CA LYS A 562 39.26 16.97 0.52
C LYS A 562 40.22 16.44 -0.55
N ASP A 563 40.79 17.38 -1.30
CA ASP A 563 41.94 17.23 -2.21
C ASP A 563 41.93 16.00 -3.15
N PRO A 564 40.98 15.93 -4.10
CA PRO A 564 40.94 14.91 -5.17
C PRO A 564 42.25 14.78 -5.96
N SER A 565 43.04 15.86 -6.03
CA SER A 565 44.35 15.95 -6.69
C SER A 565 45.50 15.28 -5.93
N SER A 566 45.32 14.99 -4.64
CA SER A 566 46.36 14.33 -3.83
C SER A 566 46.55 12.85 -4.15
N GLU A 567 45.56 12.23 -4.79
CA GLU A 567 45.60 10.82 -5.18
C GLU A 567 46.14 10.68 -6.61
N GLU A 568 47.24 9.93 -6.76
CA GLU A 568 47.89 9.71 -8.06
C GLU A 568 46.93 9.07 -9.08
N VAL A 569 46.70 9.76 -10.21
CA VAL A 569 45.91 9.25 -11.33
C VAL A 569 46.84 8.83 -12.46
N VAL A 570 46.76 7.56 -12.83
CA VAL A 570 47.50 6.97 -13.95
C VAL A 570 46.74 7.21 -15.24
N ALA A 571 47.41 7.81 -16.23
CA ALA A 571 46.86 7.95 -17.57
C ALA A 571 46.68 6.57 -18.24
N GLY A 572 45.49 6.31 -18.78
CA GLY A 572 45.12 5.04 -19.41
C GLY A 572 45.61 4.89 -20.86
N ASP A 573 46.78 5.42 -21.20
CA ASP A 573 47.23 5.56 -22.60
C ASP A 573 48.00 4.34 -23.15
N ASP A 574 48.37 3.35 -22.31
CA ASP A 574 49.15 2.17 -22.73
C ASP A 574 48.56 0.83 -22.23
N GLY A 575 48.61 -0.20 -23.10
CA GLY A 575 47.80 -1.43 -23.05
C GLY A 575 47.73 -2.22 -21.75
N ALA A 576 48.75 -2.18 -20.86
CA ALA A 576 48.69 -2.85 -19.55
C ALA A 576 47.97 -2.05 -18.45
N ARG A 577 47.74 -0.75 -18.68
CA ARG A 577 47.17 0.22 -17.73
C ARG A 577 45.78 0.72 -18.14
N ALA A 578 45.23 0.22 -19.24
CA ALA A 578 43.89 0.51 -19.71
C ALA A 578 42.93 -0.65 -19.38
N ILE A 579 41.65 -0.35 -19.22
CA ILE A 579 40.62 -1.39 -19.10
C ILE A 579 40.56 -2.23 -20.40
N PRO A 580 40.38 -3.56 -20.31
CA PRO A 580 40.37 -4.42 -21.49
C PRO A 580 39.26 -4.08 -22.49
N VAL A 581 39.50 -4.34 -23.77
CA VAL A 581 38.49 -4.23 -24.83
C VAL A 581 38.00 -5.63 -25.20
N ILE A 582 36.69 -5.86 -25.12
CA ILE A 582 36.02 -7.12 -25.46
C ILE A 582 35.21 -6.92 -26.74
N ASP A 583 35.31 -7.88 -27.67
CA ASP A 583 34.57 -7.86 -28.94
C ASP A 583 33.42 -8.87 -28.92
N LEU A 584 32.17 -8.39 -28.94
CA LEU A 584 31.01 -9.28 -28.88
C LEU A 584 30.91 -10.20 -30.11
N ARG A 585 31.37 -9.75 -31.30
CA ARG A 585 31.38 -10.60 -32.49
C ARG A 585 32.31 -11.79 -32.31
N LYS A 586 33.46 -11.57 -31.68
CA LYS A 586 34.41 -12.65 -31.37
C LYS A 586 33.90 -13.61 -30.30
N LEU A 587 33.14 -13.11 -29.32
CA LEU A 587 32.46 -13.96 -28.33
C LEU A 587 31.43 -14.89 -29.01
N GLN A 588 30.76 -14.41 -30.05
CA GLN A 588 29.73 -15.17 -30.78
C GLN A 588 30.30 -16.10 -31.86
N ASP A 589 31.50 -15.82 -32.39
CA ASP A 589 32.16 -16.65 -33.38
C ASP A 589 32.74 -17.93 -32.75
N PRO A 590 32.29 -19.13 -33.14
CA PRO A 590 32.80 -20.40 -32.60
C PRO A 590 34.31 -20.57 -32.68
N GLN A 591 35.01 -19.91 -33.63
CA GLN A 591 36.47 -20.03 -33.78
C GLN A 591 37.25 -19.20 -32.74
N SER A 592 36.75 -18.03 -32.36
CA SER A 592 37.41 -17.11 -31.42
C SER A 592 36.77 -17.05 -30.03
N SER A 593 35.56 -17.62 -29.87
CA SER A 593 34.75 -17.51 -28.65
C SER A 593 35.50 -17.95 -27.40
N SER A 594 36.29 -19.03 -27.47
CA SER A 594 37.02 -19.53 -26.30
C SER A 594 38.08 -18.56 -25.81
N GLU A 595 38.85 -17.94 -26.72
CA GLU A 595 39.91 -16.98 -26.37
C GLU A 595 39.29 -15.68 -25.84
N GLU A 596 38.25 -15.18 -26.51
CA GLU A 596 37.58 -13.94 -26.11
C GLU A 596 36.79 -14.12 -24.79
N CYS A 597 36.21 -15.29 -24.51
CA CYS A 597 35.59 -15.63 -23.21
C CYS A 597 36.62 -15.64 -22.08
N ALA A 598 37.82 -16.19 -22.30
CA ALA A 598 38.90 -16.17 -21.31
C ALA A 598 39.37 -14.74 -21.02
N LYS A 599 39.45 -13.90 -22.06
CA LYS A 599 39.74 -12.47 -21.94
C LYS A 599 38.65 -11.73 -21.16
N LEU A 600 37.37 -12.03 -21.42
CA LEU A 600 36.24 -11.47 -20.68
C LEU A 600 36.29 -11.85 -19.20
N ALA A 601 36.50 -13.14 -18.88
CA ALA A 601 36.64 -13.60 -17.50
C ALA A 601 37.81 -12.91 -16.78
N SER A 602 38.95 -12.79 -17.45
CA SER A 602 40.12 -12.06 -16.94
C SER A 602 39.83 -10.59 -16.70
N ALA A 603 39.07 -9.94 -17.59
CA ALA A 603 38.66 -8.54 -17.41
C ALA A 603 37.74 -8.38 -16.20
N CYS A 604 36.76 -9.27 -16.04
CA CYS A 604 35.83 -9.25 -14.92
C CYS A 604 36.52 -9.51 -13.57
N LEU A 605 37.53 -10.39 -13.54
CA LEU A 605 38.30 -10.70 -12.33
C LEU A 605 39.32 -9.61 -11.98
N ASN A 606 40.12 -9.16 -12.95
CA ASN A 606 41.29 -8.32 -12.68
C ASN A 606 41.04 -6.81 -12.78
N TRP A 607 39.96 -6.41 -13.44
CA TRP A 607 39.60 -5.01 -13.65
C TRP A 607 38.20 -4.68 -13.17
N GLY A 608 37.27 -5.64 -13.21
CA GLY A 608 35.85 -5.38 -12.96
C GLY A 608 35.18 -4.48 -14.02
N PHE A 609 35.96 -4.02 -15.00
CA PHE A 609 35.61 -3.05 -16.03
C PHE A 609 36.19 -3.50 -17.37
N PHE A 610 35.45 -3.27 -18.45
CA PHE A 610 35.92 -3.44 -19.82
C PHE A 610 35.15 -2.55 -20.80
N GLN A 611 35.70 -2.32 -21.97
CA GLN A 611 34.99 -1.69 -23.08
C GLN A 611 34.46 -2.76 -24.02
N LEU A 612 33.18 -2.68 -24.39
CA LEU A 612 32.55 -3.62 -25.31
C LEU A 612 32.35 -2.95 -26.66
N VAL A 613 33.01 -3.51 -27.68
CA VAL A 613 32.90 -3.09 -29.08
C VAL A 613 32.09 -4.10 -29.87
N ASN A 614 31.57 -3.65 -31.02
CA ASN A 614 30.78 -4.48 -31.93
C ASN A 614 29.61 -5.20 -31.23
N HIS A 615 29.00 -4.51 -30.27
CA HIS A 615 27.98 -5.02 -29.35
C HIS A 615 26.61 -5.29 -30.04
N GLY A 616 26.48 -4.98 -31.32
CA GLY A 616 25.31 -5.33 -32.13
C GLY A 616 24.07 -4.46 -31.92
N LEU A 617 24.17 -3.36 -31.17
CA LEU A 617 23.10 -2.35 -31.14
C LEU A 617 23.28 -1.43 -32.35
N PRO A 618 22.20 -1.08 -33.08
CA PRO A 618 22.28 -0.11 -34.17
C PRO A 618 22.74 1.26 -33.65
N GLU A 619 23.64 1.91 -34.39
CA GLU A 619 24.13 3.26 -34.05
C GLU A 619 22.99 4.28 -33.98
N GLU A 620 21.92 4.07 -34.76
CA GLU A 620 20.71 4.90 -34.76
C GLU A 620 19.99 4.87 -33.40
N VAL A 621 19.97 3.71 -32.71
CA VAL A 621 19.31 3.55 -31.42
C VAL A 621 20.07 4.29 -30.32
N THR A 622 21.39 4.10 -30.27
CA THR A 622 22.26 4.76 -29.28
C THR A 622 22.36 6.26 -29.55
N GLY A 623 22.46 6.65 -30.82
CA GLY A 623 22.47 8.05 -31.26
C GLY A 623 21.16 8.78 -30.96
N SER A 624 20.00 8.16 -31.19
CA SER A 624 18.70 8.78 -30.91
C SER A 624 18.51 9.09 -29.43
N LEU A 625 18.82 8.12 -28.56
CA LEU A 625 18.76 8.35 -27.11
C LEU A 625 19.72 9.46 -26.68
N MET A 626 20.97 9.43 -27.16
CA MET A 626 21.96 10.45 -26.80
C MET A 626 21.56 11.85 -27.25
N ASN A 627 20.99 11.98 -28.45
CA ASN A 627 20.45 13.25 -28.93
C ASN A 627 19.30 13.74 -28.05
N ASP A 628 18.36 12.87 -27.70
CA ASP A 628 17.21 13.24 -26.85
C ASP A 628 17.64 13.65 -25.44
N VAL A 629 18.61 12.95 -24.86
CA VAL A 629 19.24 13.32 -23.58
C VAL A 629 19.87 14.71 -23.65
N VAL A 630 20.60 15.00 -24.73
CA VAL A 630 21.25 16.30 -24.91
C VAL A 630 20.21 17.42 -25.03
N GLU A 631 19.15 17.19 -25.81
CA GLU A 631 18.04 18.13 -25.93
C GLU A 631 17.29 18.32 -24.61
N PHE A 632 17.14 17.27 -23.80
CA PHE A 632 16.60 17.38 -22.44
C PHE A 632 17.44 18.34 -21.58
N PHE A 633 18.77 18.16 -21.51
CA PHE A 633 19.63 19.01 -20.68
C PHE A 633 19.86 20.44 -21.23
N LYS A 634 19.46 20.71 -22.48
CA LYS A 634 19.44 22.07 -23.05
C LYS A 634 18.20 22.87 -22.64
N GLN A 635 17.15 22.21 -22.17
CA GLN A 635 15.91 22.89 -21.78
C GLN A 635 16.12 23.79 -20.55
N PRO A 636 15.28 24.84 -20.40
CA PRO A 636 15.20 25.63 -19.18
C PRO A 636 15.03 24.77 -17.92
N LEU A 637 15.54 25.25 -16.78
CA LEU A 637 15.43 24.52 -15.51
C LEU A 637 13.98 24.20 -15.13
N GLU A 638 13.06 25.13 -15.36
CA GLU A 638 11.63 24.95 -15.03
C GLU A 638 10.99 23.81 -15.83
N ASP A 639 11.37 23.65 -17.10
CA ASP A 639 10.90 22.53 -17.93
C ASP A 639 11.46 21.19 -17.44
N LYS A 640 12.75 21.15 -17.07
CA LYS A 640 13.37 19.94 -16.52
C LYS A 640 12.80 19.55 -15.16
N LYS A 641 12.31 20.52 -14.37
CA LYS A 641 11.67 20.28 -13.07
C LYS A 641 10.27 19.68 -13.17
N GLU A 642 9.64 19.67 -14.35
CA GLU A 642 8.35 18.97 -14.54
C GLU A 642 8.43 17.48 -14.20
N CYS A 643 9.61 16.89 -14.38
CA CYS A 643 9.90 15.51 -14.00
C CYS A 643 10.82 15.42 -12.78
N ALA A 644 10.80 16.39 -11.86
CA ALA A 644 11.66 16.39 -10.68
C ALA A 644 11.41 15.20 -9.75
N GLN A 645 12.45 14.81 -8.99
CA GLN A 645 12.33 13.81 -7.93
C GLN A 645 11.32 14.23 -6.87
N GLN A 646 10.59 13.26 -6.32
CA GLN A 646 9.68 13.43 -5.17
C GLN A 646 10.36 12.96 -3.88
N ALA A 647 9.89 13.43 -2.72
CA ALA A 647 10.54 13.20 -1.42
C ALA A 647 10.70 11.71 -1.03
N ASP A 648 9.92 10.82 -1.63
CA ASP A 648 9.89 9.38 -1.38
C ASP A 648 10.30 8.54 -2.61
N SER A 649 10.86 9.17 -3.66
CA SER A 649 11.27 8.51 -4.89
C SER A 649 12.70 8.88 -5.30
N LEU A 650 13.45 7.89 -5.78
CA LEU A 650 14.71 8.14 -6.48
C LEU A 650 14.51 8.52 -7.96
N GLU A 651 13.34 8.22 -8.55
CA GLU A 651 13.04 8.55 -9.94
C GLU A 651 12.79 10.04 -10.12
N GLY A 652 13.18 10.56 -11.29
CA GLY A 652 13.03 11.94 -11.68
C GLY A 652 14.35 12.69 -11.84
N TYR A 653 14.25 13.99 -12.11
CA TYR A 653 15.34 14.93 -12.28
C TYR A 653 15.75 15.54 -10.94
N GLY A 654 17.04 15.50 -10.60
CA GLY A 654 17.56 16.02 -9.34
C GLY A 654 18.94 15.48 -8.98
N GLN A 655 19.17 15.20 -7.70
CA GLN A 655 20.39 14.56 -7.18
C GLN A 655 20.01 13.35 -6.33
N ALA A 656 20.82 12.30 -6.38
CA ALA A 656 20.64 11.09 -5.58
C ALA A 656 21.67 11.03 -4.43
N PHE A 657 21.38 10.21 -3.41
CA PHE A 657 22.23 9.95 -2.25
C PHE A 657 22.46 11.14 -1.30
N VAL A 658 21.52 12.10 -1.23
CA VAL A 658 21.60 13.23 -0.28
C VAL A 658 20.82 12.90 0.99
N VAL A 659 21.53 12.54 2.06
CA VAL A 659 20.92 12.07 3.32
C VAL A 659 21.01 13.07 4.48
N SER A 660 21.79 14.15 4.33
CA SER A 660 21.89 15.21 5.35
C SER A 660 22.26 16.59 4.77
N ASP A 661 21.95 17.65 5.51
CA ASP A 661 22.24 19.04 5.11
C ASP A 661 23.73 19.41 5.21
N ASP A 662 24.51 18.67 5.99
CA ASP A 662 25.96 18.84 6.18
C ASP A 662 26.80 17.95 5.26
N GLN A 663 26.16 17.06 4.49
CA GLN A 663 26.84 16.16 3.56
C GLN A 663 27.51 16.94 2.40
N LYS A 664 28.66 16.40 1.97
CA LYS A 664 29.35 16.81 0.74
C LYS A 664 28.58 16.31 -0.49
N LEU A 665 28.38 17.19 -1.46
CA LEU A 665 27.55 16.96 -2.64
C LEU A 665 28.40 16.78 -3.90
N ASP A 666 27.83 16.04 -4.84
CA ASP A 666 28.41 15.81 -6.16
C ASP A 666 28.16 17.01 -7.09
N TRP A 667 29.15 17.34 -7.93
CA TRP A 667 29.07 18.36 -8.96
C TRP A 667 28.43 17.80 -10.24
N ALA A 668 27.20 17.32 -10.10
CA ALA A 668 26.40 16.79 -11.20
C ALA A 668 24.90 16.98 -10.97
N ASP A 669 24.16 17.00 -12.07
CA ASP A 669 22.72 16.76 -12.06
C ASP A 669 22.45 15.39 -12.68
N MET A 670 21.36 14.74 -12.29
CA MET A 670 20.96 13.47 -12.88
C MET A 670 19.47 13.41 -13.21
N LEU A 671 19.11 12.48 -14.09
CA LEU A 671 17.76 11.98 -14.32
C LEU A 671 17.79 10.47 -14.12
N TYR A 672 17.05 9.96 -13.13
CA TYR A 672 16.93 8.52 -12.89
C TYR A 672 15.54 8.04 -13.31
N LEU A 673 15.48 6.98 -14.10
CA LEU A 673 14.24 6.38 -14.59
C LEU A 673 14.28 4.87 -14.40
N GLN A 674 13.21 4.29 -13.89
CA GLN A 674 12.99 2.86 -13.97
C GLN A 674 12.45 2.51 -15.35
N VAL A 675 13.23 1.76 -16.14
CA VAL A 675 12.92 1.48 -17.56
C VAL A 675 12.39 0.07 -17.79
N HIS A 676 12.67 -0.89 -16.91
CA HIS A 676 11.99 -2.18 -16.89
C HIS A 676 11.72 -2.64 -15.46
N PRO A 677 10.68 -3.47 -15.23
CA PRO A 677 9.68 -3.92 -16.21
C PRO A 677 8.71 -2.78 -16.61
N THR A 678 8.08 -2.91 -17.78
CA THR A 678 7.29 -1.81 -18.41
C THR A 678 6.08 -1.42 -17.57
N GLU A 679 5.46 -2.39 -16.92
CA GLU A 679 4.31 -2.24 -16.02
C GLU A 679 4.63 -1.50 -14.71
N SER A 680 5.91 -1.36 -14.35
CA SER A 680 6.35 -0.64 -13.15
C SER A 680 6.88 0.76 -13.45
N ARG A 681 6.78 1.23 -14.71
CA ARG A 681 7.23 2.57 -15.09
C ARG A 681 6.27 3.62 -14.57
N ASP A 682 6.79 4.61 -13.87
CA ASP A 682 6.03 5.81 -13.53
C ASP A 682 6.34 6.92 -14.54
N LEU A 683 5.42 7.10 -15.49
CA LEU A 683 5.57 8.08 -16.58
C LEU A 683 5.52 9.55 -16.12
N ARG A 684 5.23 9.83 -14.84
CA ARG A 684 5.33 11.18 -14.27
C ARG A 684 6.77 11.68 -14.28
N PHE A 685 7.74 10.79 -14.07
CA PHE A 685 9.16 11.12 -14.05
C PHE A 685 9.81 11.13 -15.45
N TRP A 686 9.09 10.71 -16.47
CA TRP A 686 9.64 10.57 -17.82
C TRP A 686 9.46 11.87 -18.62
N PRO A 687 10.55 12.47 -19.15
CA PRO A 687 10.46 13.67 -19.98
C PRO A 687 9.49 13.48 -21.15
N THR A 688 8.67 14.50 -21.41
CA THR A 688 7.81 14.60 -22.61
C THR A 688 8.46 15.45 -23.71
N ARG A 689 9.59 16.09 -23.38
CA ARG A 689 10.36 16.96 -24.26
C ARG A 689 11.83 16.51 -24.24
N PRO A 690 12.44 16.20 -25.40
CA PRO A 690 11.81 16.13 -26.73
C PRO A 690 10.74 15.03 -26.81
N ALA A 691 9.80 15.15 -27.76
CA ALA A 691 8.69 14.20 -27.89
C ALA A 691 9.15 12.76 -28.18
N SER A 692 10.33 12.60 -28.78
CA SER A 692 11.00 11.33 -29.03
C SER A 692 11.57 10.67 -27.77
N PHE A 693 11.79 11.41 -26.67
CA PHE A 693 12.56 10.95 -25.52
C PHE A 693 12.09 9.60 -24.98
N ARG A 694 10.78 9.47 -24.72
CA ARG A 694 10.20 8.22 -24.16
C ARG A 694 10.36 7.04 -25.10
N HIS A 695 10.22 7.27 -26.40
CA HIS A 695 10.38 6.23 -27.41
C HIS A 695 11.85 5.79 -27.52
N SER A 696 12.78 6.75 -27.57
CA SER A 696 14.22 6.46 -27.61
C SER A 696 14.69 5.69 -26.38
N VAL A 697 14.20 6.04 -25.18
CA VAL A 697 14.47 5.28 -23.95
C VAL A 697 13.95 3.85 -24.05
N ASP A 698 12.72 3.65 -24.52
CA ASP A 698 12.10 2.32 -24.61
C ASP A 698 12.82 1.38 -25.58
N VAL A 699 13.20 1.88 -26.76
CA VAL A 699 13.95 1.12 -27.77
C VAL A 699 15.35 0.79 -27.24
N TYR A 700 16.06 1.79 -26.71
CA TYR A 700 17.40 1.60 -26.17
C TYR A 700 17.44 0.61 -25.00
N SER A 701 16.54 0.76 -24.02
CA SER A 701 16.51 -0.09 -22.83
C SER A 701 16.24 -1.55 -23.19
N SER A 702 15.33 -1.78 -24.15
CA SER A 702 14.98 -3.11 -24.63
C SER A 702 16.14 -3.81 -25.35
N GLU A 703 16.83 -3.11 -26.25
CA GLU A 703 17.98 -3.65 -26.99
C GLU A 703 19.19 -3.89 -26.07
N ALA A 704 19.51 -2.93 -25.19
CA ALA A 704 20.60 -3.04 -24.23
C ALA A 704 20.36 -4.16 -23.19
N ARG A 705 19.10 -4.47 -22.87
CA ARG A 705 18.74 -5.62 -22.04
C ARG A 705 19.05 -6.96 -22.70
N GLN A 706 18.79 -7.10 -24.01
CA GLN A 706 19.17 -8.32 -24.72
C GLN A 706 20.69 -8.47 -24.81
N LEU A 707 21.41 -7.35 -24.93
CA LEU A 707 22.87 -7.34 -24.86
C LEU A 707 23.38 -7.84 -23.50
N SER A 708 22.82 -7.37 -22.38
CA SER A 708 23.27 -7.79 -21.05
C SER A 708 23.02 -9.28 -20.78
N TYR A 709 21.91 -9.86 -21.26
CA TYR A 709 21.67 -11.30 -21.15
C TYR A 709 22.75 -12.13 -21.85
N ARG A 710 23.14 -11.74 -23.06
CA ARG A 710 24.22 -12.41 -23.79
C ARG A 710 25.57 -12.27 -23.07
N LEU A 711 25.87 -11.09 -22.52
CA LEU A 711 27.10 -10.88 -21.75
C LEU A 711 27.15 -11.75 -20.51
N LEU A 712 26.05 -11.84 -19.74
CA LEU A 712 25.97 -12.68 -18.54
C LEU A 712 26.21 -14.16 -18.87
N GLU A 713 25.69 -14.66 -19.99
CA GLU A 713 25.95 -16.04 -20.45
C GLU A 713 27.43 -16.27 -20.77
N PHE A 714 28.08 -15.32 -21.45
CA PHE A 714 29.51 -15.41 -21.75
C PHE A 714 30.39 -15.26 -20.50
N MET A 715 29.99 -14.42 -19.54
CA MET A 715 30.70 -14.26 -18.27
C MET A 715 30.67 -15.56 -17.46
N ALA A 716 29.50 -16.20 -17.32
CA ALA A 716 29.37 -17.51 -16.66
C ALA A 716 30.22 -18.57 -17.35
N ARG A 717 30.12 -18.67 -18.68
CA ARG A 717 30.94 -19.60 -19.49
C ARG A 717 32.43 -19.39 -19.27
N GLY A 718 32.88 -18.13 -19.23
CA GLY A 718 34.29 -17.77 -19.10
C GLY A 718 34.94 -18.25 -17.81
N VAL A 719 34.16 -18.55 -16.77
CA VAL A 719 34.64 -19.09 -15.49
C VAL A 719 34.22 -20.55 -15.25
N GLY A 720 33.72 -21.23 -16.29
CA GLY A 720 33.32 -22.63 -16.24
C GLY A 720 31.94 -22.88 -15.62
N ALA A 721 31.19 -21.84 -15.28
CA ALA A 721 29.82 -21.97 -14.77
C ALA A 721 28.82 -22.17 -15.92
N GLU A 722 27.63 -22.70 -15.59
CA GLU A 722 26.55 -22.87 -16.56
C GLU A 722 26.10 -21.52 -17.13
N PRO A 723 26.14 -21.29 -18.46
CA PRO A 723 25.77 -19.99 -19.06
C PRO A 723 24.41 -19.45 -18.62
N ALA A 724 23.40 -20.29 -18.43
CA ALA A 724 22.07 -19.85 -18.04
C ALA A 724 21.98 -19.34 -16.58
N SER A 725 22.94 -19.70 -15.71
CA SER A 725 22.88 -19.42 -14.26
C SER A 725 22.78 -17.92 -13.94
N LEU A 726 23.69 -17.12 -14.51
CA LEU A 726 23.66 -15.67 -14.34
C LEU A 726 22.48 -15.06 -15.07
N ARG A 727 22.22 -15.44 -16.32
CA ARG A 727 21.10 -14.89 -17.09
C ARG A 727 19.77 -15.06 -16.34
N ALA A 728 19.48 -16.24 -15.82
CA ALA A 728 18.24 -16.53 -15.10
C ALA A 728 18.03 -15.61 -13.87
N THR A 729 19.12 -15.13 -13.26
CA THR A 729 19.07 -14.22 -12.12
C THR A 729 18.60 -12.81 -12.50
N PHE A 730 18.85 -12.37 -13.74
CA PHE A 730 18.54 -11.01 -14.23
C PHE A 730 17.43 -10.99 -15.30
N GLU A 731 16.97 -12.15 -15.76
CA GLU A 731 15.96 -12.24 -16.83
C GLU A 731 14.60 -11.75 -16.36
N GLY A 732 14.01 -10.82 -17.11
CA GLY A 732 12.74 -10.18 -16.78
C GLY A 732 12.77 -9.23 -15.57
N GLN A 733 13.95 -8.98 -15.00
CA GLN A 733 14.11 -8.19 -13.77
C GLN A 733 14.27 -6.68 -14.04
N THR A 734 14.34 -5.92 -12.95
CA THR A 734 14.35 -4.46 -12.96
C THR A 734 15.60 -3.91 -13.65
N GLN A 735 15.38 -2.87 -14.47
CA GLN A 735 16.44 -2.11 -15.10
C GLN A 735 16.23 -0.63 -14.78
N GLY A 736 17.27 0.01 -14.23
CA GLY A 736 17.30 1.44 -13.96
C GLY A 736 18.20 2.14 -14.96
N MET A 737 17.80 3.33 -15.41
CA MET A 737 18.62 4.19 -16.26
C MET A 737 18.93 5.49 -15.52
N ARG A 738 20.21 5.80 -15.36
CA ARG A 738 20.68 7.08 -14.80
C ARG A 738 21.40 7.86 -15.89
N VAL A 739 20.84 9.01 -16.22
CA VAL A 739 21.49 10.00 -17.06
C VAL A 739 22.22 10.98 -16.15
N ASN A 740 23.51 11.18 -16.37
CA ASN A 740 24.33 12.11 -15.60
C ASN A 740 24.79 13.28 -16.47
N TYR A 741 24.67 14.48 -15.93
CA TYR A 741 25.17 15.72 -16.53
C TYR A 741 26.18 16.38 -15.58
N TYR A 742 27.42 16.46 -16.05
CA TYR A 742 28.53 17.07 -15.33
C TYR A 742 28.86 18.41 -15.99
N PRO A 743 28.42 19.55 -15.42
CA PRO A 743 28.80 20.85 -15.94
C PRO A 743 30.28 21.14 -15.71
N PRO A 744 30.92 21.98 -16.55
CA PRO A 744 32.31 22.35 -16.33
C PRO A 744 32.50 23.12 -15.02
N CYS A 745 33.66 22.95 -14.39
CA CYS A 745 34.06 23.69 -13.19
C CYS A 745 35.45 24.27 -13.40
N ARG A 746 35.56 25.55 -13.77
CA ARG A 746 36.82 26.14 -14.29
C ARG A 746 38.03 26.00 -13.36
N GLN A 747 38.19 26.94 -12.41
CA GLN A 747 39.41 27.09 -11.61
C GLN A 747 39.48 26.12 -10.42
N GLN A 748 38.46 25.27 -10.25
CA GLN A 748 38.31 24.40 -9.08
C GLN A 748 37.83 22.98 -9.47
N ALA A 749 38.00 22.56 -10.73
CA ALA A 749 37.65 21.21 -11.19
C ALA A 749 38.36 20.10 -10.38
N ASP A 750 39.58 20.38 -9.94
CA ASP A 750 40.42 19.55 -9.07
C ASP A 750 39.92 19.48 -7.61
N ARG A 751 38.99 20.37 -7.21
CA ARG A 751 38.46 20.47 -5.84
C ARG A 751 37.04 19.90 -5.69
N VAL A 752 36.42 19.48 -6.78
CA VAL A 752 35.08 18.89 -6.82
C VAL A 752 35.13 17.49 -7.43
N LEU A 753 34.11 16.67 -7.14
CA LEU A 753 33.89 15.41 -7.84
C LEU A 753 32.55 15.49 -8.56
N GLY A 754 32.50 14.95 -9.79
CA GLY A 754 31.24 14.82 -10.51
C GLY A 754 30.37 13.72 -9.90
N LEU A 755 30.98 12.61 -9.47
CA LEU A 755 30.32 11.54 -8.72
C LEU A 755 31.32 10.93 -7.76
N ALA A 756 30.97 10.89 -6.48
CA ALA A 756 31.78 10.32 -5.41
C ALA A 756 32.20 8.86 -5.68
N ALA A 757 33.28 8.43 -5.02
CA ALA A 757 33.81 7.08 -5.17
C ALA A 757 32.85 6.02 -4.59
N HIS A 758 32.49 5.04 -5.41
CA HIS A 758 31.53 3.99 -5.05
C HIS A 758 31.74 2.71 -5.86
N THR A 759 31.09 1.62 -5.44
CA THR A 759 30.80 0.44 -6.26
C THR A 759 29.32 0.40 -6.63
N ASP A 760 28.97 -0.27 -7.73
CA ASP A 760 27.57 -0.37 -8.15
C ASP A 760 26.84 -1.48 -7.39
N ALA A 761 25.69 -1.17 -6.79
CA ALA A 761 24.85 -2.13 -6.05
C ALA A 761 24.16 -3.20 -6.93
N GLY A 762 24.20 -3.05 -8.25
CA GLY A 762 23.52 -3.94 -9.19
C GLY A 762 24.33 -5.19 -9.54
N GLY A 763 23.91 -5.87 -10.60
CA GLY A 763 24.68 -6.95 -11.21
C GLY A 763 25.65 -6.46 -12.28
N LEU A 764 25.11 -5.81 -13.31
CA LEU A 764 25.89 -5.35 -14.46
C LEU A 764 25.45 -3.95 -14.88
N THR A 765 26.41 -3.06 -15.10
CA THR A 765 26.17 -1.70 -15.59
C THR A 765 26.67 -1.56 -17.01
N LEU A 766 25.84 -1.01 -17.90
CA LEU A 766 26.22 -0.61 -19.26
C LEU A 766 26.23 0.91 -19.33
N LEU A 767 27.43 1.50 -19.41
CA LEU A 767 27.64 2.94 -19.49
C LEU A 767 27.95 3.35 -20.93
N GLN A 768 27.20 4.33 -21.44
CA GLN A 768 27.57 5.06 -22.64
C GLN A 768 27.92 6.51 -22.29
N GLN A 769 28.91 7.04 -23.00
CA GLN A 769 29.34 8.42 -22.87
C GLN A 769 29.11 9.15 -24.19
N GLN A 770 28.50 10.34 -24.13
CA GLN A 770 28.19 11.11 -25.33
C GLN A 770 29.46 11.67 -26.00
N ASN A 771 30.38 12.20 -25.21
CA ASN A 771 31.58 12.88 -25.69
C ASN A 771 32.85 12.12 -25.30
N HIS A 772 33.28 11.22 -26.19
CA HIS A 772 34.42 10.30 -25.94
C HIS A 772 35.76 11.03 -25.70
N ASP A 773 35.90 12.27 -26.16
CA ASP A 773 37.08 13.12 -25.98
C ASP A 773 37.17 13.76 -24.58
N VAL A 774 36.10 13.69 -23.78
CA VAL A 774 36.06 14.27 -22.43
C VAL A 774 36.34 13.20 -21.39
N GLN A 775 37.52 13.28 -20.78
CA GLN A 775 37.90 12.45 -19.64
C GLN A 775 36.97 12.72 -18.45
N GLY A 776 36.63 11.67 -17.69
CA GLY A 776 35.77 11.81 -16.52
C GLY A 776 35.69 10.56 -15.65
N LEU A 777 35.49 9.38 -16.24
CA LEU A 777 35.47 8.13 -15.47
C LEU A 777 36.88 7.74 -15.00
N GLN A 778 37.02 7.44 -13.71
CA GLN A 778 38.23 6.89 -13.13
C GLN A 778 37.90 5.60 -12.37
N VAL A 779 38.70 4.56 -12.55
CA VAL A 779 38.54 3.24 -11.93
C VAL A 779 39.71 2.98 -11.00
N LYS A 780 39.44 2.47 -9.80
CA LYS A 780 40.47 2.22 -8.80
C LYS A 780 41.01 0.80 -8.91
N LYS A 781 42.31 0.65 -9.11
CA LYS A 781 42.98 -0.65 -9.18
C LYS A 781 44.29 -0.58 -8.41
N ASP A 782 44.56 -1.60 -7.60
CA ASP A 782 45.78 -1.71 -6.78
C ASP A 782 46.08 -0.42 -5.98
N GLY A 783 45.03 0.19 -5.42
CA GLY A 783 45.11 1.42 -4.63
C GLY A 783 45.32 2.72 -5.43
N ARG A 784 45.41 2.66 -6.76
CA ARG A 784 45.62 3.82 -7.65
C ARG A 784 44.42 4.05 -8.56
N TRP A 785 44.19 5.30 -8.95
CA TRP A 785 43.13 5.66 -9.88
C TRP A 785 43.63 5.60 -11.32
N PHE A 786 42.86 5.00 -12.22
CA PHE A 786 43.15 4.91 -13.64
C PHE A 786 42.09 5.65 -14.43
N ALA A 787 42.51 6.58 -15.28
CA ALA A 787 41.61 7.31 -16.17
C ALA A 787 41.13 6.40 -17.31
N VAL A 788 39.81 6.36 -17.54
CA VAL A 788 39.23 5.54 -18.61
C VAL A 788 39.04 6.37 -19.87
N LYS A 789 39.79 6.04 -20.91
CA LYS A 789 39.60 6.59 -22.26
C LYS A 789 38.49 5.82 -22.99
N ALA A 790 37.30 6.41 -23.04
CA ALA A 790 36.16 5.86 -23.75
C ALA A 790 36.44 5.75 -25.26
N LEU A 791 36.18 4.59 -25.84
CA LEU A 791 36.21 4.37 -27.28
C LEU A 791 34.89 4.85 -27.90
N GLU A 792 34.99 5.42 -29.09
CA GLU A 792 33.82 5.86 -29.84
C GLU A 792 32.91 4.66 -30.17
N GLY A 793 31.61 4.82 -29.92
CA GLY A 793 30.61 3.78 -30.14
C GLY A 793 30.67 2.59 -29.17
N ALA A 794 31.61 2.55 -28.22
CA ALA A 794 31.71 1.44 -27.26
C ALA A 794 30.84 1.65 -26.01
N PHE A 795 30.42 0.55 -25.39
CA PHE A 795 29.94 0.56 -24.01
C PHE A 795 31.12 0.39 -23.07
N ILE A 796 31.13 1.13 -21.96
CA ILE A 796 31.94 0.76 -20.79
C ILE A 796 31.05 -0.11 -19.91
N VAL A 797 31.50 -1.32 -19.61
CA VAL A 797 30.75 -2.32 -18.84
C VAL A 797 31.47 -2.57 -17.54
N ASN A 798 30.73 -2.62 -16.43
CA ASN A 798 31.29 -3.00 -15.14
C ASN A 798 30.41 -3.95 -14.34
N VAL A 799 31.11 -4.74 -13.52
CA VAL A 799 30.56 -5.68 -12.55
C VAL A 799 30.10 -4.89 -11.32
N GLY A 800 28.91 -5.20 -10.82
CA GLY A 800 28.39 -4.69 -9.56
C GLY A 800 28.50 -5.68 -8.41
N ASP A 801 28.22 -5.20 -7.20
CA ASP A 801 28.38 -5.90 -5.92
C ASP A 801 27.62 -7.23 -5.90
N VAL A 802 26.40 -7.27 -6.45
CA VAL A 802 25.61 -8.51 -6.51
C VAL A 802 26.34 -9.57 -7.33
N LEU A 803 26.95 -9.18 -8.45
CA LEU A 803 27.60 -10.14 -9.34
C LEU A 803 28.95 -10.63 -8.76
N GLU A 804 29.65 -9.79 -7.98
CA GLU A 804 30.77 -10.22 -7.15
C GLU A 804 30.33 -11.27 -6.11
N ILE A 805 29.23 -11.02 -5.39
CA ILE A 805 28.71 -11.96 -4.38
C ILE A 805 28.26 -13.28 -5.03
N LEU A 806 27.44 -13.23 -6.09
CA LEU A 806 26.93 -14.41 -6.79
C LEU A 806 28.06 -15.29 -7.33
N SER A 807 29.16 -14.67 -7.77
CA SER A 807 30.32 -15.38 -8.32
C SER A 807 31.36 -15.79 -7.28
N ASN A 808 31.08 -15.60 -5.99
CA ASN A 808 32.01 -15.83 -4.87
C ASN A 808 33.35 -15.09 -5.04
N GLY A 809 33.33 -13.90 -5.64
CA GLY A 809 34.53 -13.09 -5.91
C GLY A 809 35.32 -13.49 -7.16
N LYS A 810 34.77 -14.35 -8.04
CA LYS A 810 35.36 -14.61 -9.37
C LYS A 810 35.20 -13.42 -10.32
N PHE A 811 34.25 -12.54 -10.05
CA PHE A 811 34.15 -11.22 -10.66
C PHE A 811 34.35 -10.14 -9.60
N ALA A 812 35.07 -9.08 -9.95
CA ALA A 812 35.36 -7.97 -9.04
C ALA A 812 34.44 -6.79 -9.35
N SER A 813 33.58 -6.40 -8.41
CA SER A 813 32.99 -5.07 -8.33
C SER A 813 34.08 -4.09 -7.92
N VAL A 814 34.26 -2.99 -8.64
CA VAL A 814 35.43 -2.11 -8.45
C VAL A 814 35.02 -0.68 -8.16
N GLU A 815 35.70 -0.08 -7.19
CA GLU A 815 35.49 1.32 -6.79
C GLU A 815 35.83 2.24 -7.97
N HIS A 816 34.90 3.11 -8.32
CA HIS A 816 35.04 4.04 -9.43
C HIS A 816 34.45 5.41 -9.06
N ARG A 817 34.87 6.47 -9.76
CA ARG A 817 34.38 7.84 -9.56
C ARG A 817 34.28 8.59 -10.88
N ALA A 818 33.55 9.71 -10.89
CA ALA A 818 33.55 10.64 -12.02
C ALA A 818 34.18 11.98 -11.60
N VAL A 819 35.17 12.44 -12.36
CA VAL A 819 35.77 13.78 -12.20
C VAL A 819 35.18 14.77 -13.18
N THR A 820 35.23 16.05 -12.81
CA THR A 820 34.72 17.16 -13.63
C THR A 820 35.82 17.74 -14.51
N HIS A 821 35.49 18.13 -15.73
CA HIS A 821 36.43 18.78 -16.64
C HIS A 821 36.34 20.33 -16.49
N PRO A 822 37.46 21.07 -16.58
CA PRO A 822 37.45 22.52 -16.32
C PRO A 822 36.63 23.33 -17.33
N THR A 823 36.61 22.90 -18.59
CA THR A 823 36.02 23.70 -19.69
C THR A 823 34.97 23.00 -20.53
N LYS A 824 34.75 21.69 -20.31
CA LYS A 824 33.85 20.88 -21.14
C LYS A 824 32.83 20.21 -20.23
N LYS A 825 31.56 20.24 -20.62
CA LYS A 825 30.54 19.42 -19.96
C LYS A 825 30.75 17.95 -20.32
N ARG A 826 30.27 17.02 -19.49
CA ARG A 826 30.24 15.58 -19.79
C ARG A 826 28.83 15.04 -19.58
N ILE A 827 28.37 14.18 -20.49
CA ILE A 827 27.09 13.49 -20.37
C ILE A 827 27.31 11.99 -20.51
N SER A 828 26.69 11.22 -19.63
CA SER A 828 26.73 9.76 -19.68
C SER A 828 25.39 9.14 -19.31
N VAL A 829 25.05 8.01 -19.92
CA VAL A 829 23.87 7.21 -19.63
C VAL A 829 24.33 5.87 -19.08
N ALA A 830 24.02 5.59 -17.81
CA ALA A 830 24.29 4.33 -17.15
C ALA A 830 23.00 3.49 -17.08
N LEU A 831 23.06 2.25 -17.53
CA LEU A 831 21.96 1.31 -17.48
C LEU A 831 22.29 0.16 -16.52
N PHE A 832 21.62 0.14 -15.39
CA PHE A 832 21.84 -0.82 -14.31
C PHE A 832 20.91 -2.03 -14.45
N HIS A 833 21.48 -3.22 -14.36
CA HIS A 833 20.74 -4.48 -14.37
C HIS A 833 20.70 -5.06 -12.96
N TYR A 834 19.51 -5.15 -12.40
CA TYR A 834 19.29 -5.63 -11.03
C TYR A 834 18.79 -7.08 -11.05
N PRO A 835 19.19 -7.91 -10.06
CA PRO A 835 18.70 -9.28 -9.95
C PRO A 835 17.21 -9.31 -9.53
N CYS A 836 16.67 -10.52 -9.42
CA CYS A 836 15.35 -10.73 -8.85
C CYS A 836 15.21 -10.13 -7.45
N GLN A 837 14.11 -9.42 -7.21
CA GLN A 837 13.94 -8.58 -6.01
C GLN A 837 13.74 -9.37 -4.74
N ASP A 838 13.07 -10.52 -4.84
CA ASP A 838 12.83 -11.41 -3.71
C ASP A 838 13.99 -12.40 -3.49
N MET A 839 15.10 -12.22 -4.23
CA MET A 839 16.25 -13.10 -4.15
C MET A 839 17.04 -12.87 -2.87
N VAL A 840 17.47 -13.97 -2.26
CA VAL A 840 18.56 -13.97 -1.30
C VAL A 840 19.87 -13.96 -2.08
N VAL A 841 20.58 -12.85 -2.07
CA VAL A 841 21.89 -12.68 -2.70
C VAL A 841 22.93 -13.39 -1.86
N GLY A 842 23.61 -14.36 -2.46
CA GLY A 842 24.71 -15.13 -1.90
C GLY A 842 25.44 -15.90 -3.00
N PRO A 843 26.60 -16.50 -2.72
CA PRO A 843 27.35 -17.26 -3.74
C PRO A 843 26.51 -18.37 -4.39
N LEU A 844 26.51 -18.41 -5.73
CA LEU A 844 25.78 -19.42 -6.51
C LEU A 844 26.54 -20.75 -6.52
N PRO A 845 25.89 -21.91 -6.31
CA PRO A 845 26.55 -23.22 -6.29
C PRO A 845 27.40 -23.52 -7.53
N GLU A 846 26.99 -23.05 -8.71
CA GLU A 846 27.69 -23.22 -9.98
C GLU A 846 29.06 -22.52 -10.01
N PHE A 847 29.29 -21.57 -9.11
CA PHE A 847 30.54 -20.82 -8.99
C PHE A 847 31.43 -21.34 -7.85
N MET A 848 30.99 -22.38 -7.12
CA MET A 848 31.54 -22.78 -5.83
C MET A 848 32.33 -24.10 -5.84
N GLU A 849 32.69 -24.70 -6.99
CA GLU A 849 33.32 -26.04 -7.15
C GLU A 849 34.44 -26.43 -6.14
N GLY A 850 34.10 -26.67 -4.87
CA GLY A 850 35.04 -26.89 -3.77
C GLY A 850 35.65 -25.63 -3.13
N ASP A 851 35.27 -24.43 -3.57
CA ASP A 851 35.77 -23.15 -3.01
C ASP A 851 35.14 -22.86 -1.64
N GLU A 852 35.88 -22.21 -0.74
CA GLU A 852 35.33 -21.69 0.51
C GLU A 852 34.38 -20.51 0.25
N VAL A 853 33.29 -20.44 1.01
CA VAL A 853 32.28 -19.37 0.91
C VAL A 853 32.90 -18.06 1.42
N ARG A 854 33.01 -17.04 0.56
CA ARG A 854 33.62 -15.75 0.91
C ARG A 854 32.61 -14.68 1.34
N TYR A 855 31.35 -14.84 0.96
CA TYR A 855 30.30 -13.84 1.21
C TYR A 855 29.12 -14.48 1.94
N GLY A 856 28.56 -13.74 2.90
CA GLY A 856 27.30 -14.07 3.55
C GLY A 856 26.11 -13.92 2.59
N SER A 857 24.96 -14.45 3.00
CA SER A 857 23.71 -14.31 2.25
C SER A 857 22.84 -13.19 2.83
N THR A 858 22.24 -12.35 1.98
CA THR A 858 21.36 -11.25 2.41
C THR A 858 20.15 -11.11 1.48
N ASN A 859 19.03 -10.60 1.97
CA ASN A 859 17.89 -10.28 1.10
C ASN A 859 18.25 -9.07 0.22
N TYR A 860 17.95 -9.14 -1.08
CA TYR A 860 18.33 -8.06 -2.00
C TYR A 860 17.64 -6.72 -1.71
N GLN A 861 16.39 -6.72 -1.23
CA GLN A 861 15.69 -5.49 -0.85
C GLN A 861 16.35 -4.83 0.35
N ASP A 862 16.79 -5.62 1.34
CA ASP A 862 17.52 -5.10 2.50
C ASP A 862 18.90 -4.55 2.10
N PHE A 863 19.59 -5.24 1.18
CA PHE A 863 20.84 -4.77 0.59
C PHE A 863 20.67 -3.41 -0.08
N LEU A 864 19.70 -3.26 -0.99
CA LEU A 864 19.43 -1.98 -1.66
C LEU A 864 19.01 -0.90 -0.68
N LYS A 865 18.15 -1.22 0.30
CA LYS A 865 17.69 -0.25 1.30
C LYS A 865 18.88 0.32 2.07
N GLN A 866 19.75 -0.55 2.57
CA GLN A 866 20.97 -0.12 3.28
C GLN A 866 21.89 0.71 2.37
N TYR A 867 22.12 0.25 1.14
CA TYR A 867 22.98 0.93 0.17
C TYR A 867 22.51 2.36 -0.13
N PHE A 868 21.21 2.57 -0.31
CA PHE A 868 20.66 3.89 -0.66
C PHE A 868 20.32 4.78 0.54
N THR A 869 20.26 4.25 1.76
CA THR A 869 20.06 5.05 2.99
C THR A 869 21.37 5.62 3.56
N GLU A 870 22.51 5.22 2.99
CA GLU A 870 23.84 5.70 3.38
C GLU A 870 24.43 6.57 2.25
N LYS A 871 25.38 7.43 2.60
CA LYS A 871 26.19 8.14 1.60
C LYS A 871 27.07 7.14 0.85
N LEU A 872 27.40 7.46 -0.40
CA LEU A 872 28.41 6.71 -1.17
C LEU A 872 29.76 6.76 -0.46
N ASP A 873 30.32 5.60 -0.14
CA ASP A 873 31.56 5.46 0.66
C ASP A 873 32.37 4.23 0.19
N GLY A 874 32.75 4.24 -1.08
CA GLY A 874 33.60 3.21 -1.70
C GLY A 874 33.00 1.80 -1.60
N ARG A 875 33.83 0.83 -1.19
CA ARG A 875 33.45 -0.60 -1.08
C ARG A 875 32.82 -1.00 0.25
N LYS A 876 32.61 -0.07 1.19
CA LYS A 876 32.26 -0.42 2.59
C LYS A 876 31.01 -1.31 2.69
N HIS A 877 30.02 -1.08 1.84
CA HIS A 877 28.78 -1.86 1.86
C HIS A 877 29.03 -3.35 1.53
N LEU A 878 29.82 -3.62 0.49
CA LEU A 878 30.23 -4.95 0.08
C LEU A 878 31.15 -5.64 1.09
N GLU A 879 32.10 -4.90 1.68
CA GLU A 879 33.03 -5.46 2.67
C GLU A 879 32.30 -5.95 3.95
N ARG A 880 31.16 -5.33 4.33
CA ARG A 880 30.34 -5.80 5.46
C ARG A 880 29.73 -7.19 5.24
N LEU A 881 29.67 -7.66 4.00
CA LEU A 881 29.11 -8.97 3.65
C LEU A 881 30.18 -10.05 3.45
N LYS A 882 31.47 -9.70 3.46
CA LYS A 882 32.54 -10.70 3.44
C LYS A 882 32.60 -11.43 4.78
N LEU A 883 32.74 -12.75 4.71
CA LEU A 883 32.94 -13.58 5.90
C LEU A 883 34.40 -13.46 6.35
N GLU A 884 34.63 -13.41 7.66
CA GLU A 884 35.98 -13.54 8.22
C GLU A 884 36.51 -14.94 7.86
N GLN A 885 37.69 -14.97 7.23
CA GLN A 885 38.40 -16.21 6.87
C GLN A 885 39.23 -16.72 8.04
#